data_AF-A0A1I0G1E9-F1
#
_entry.id   AF-A0A1I0G1E9-F1
#
_cell.length_a   1.000
_cell.length_b   1.000
_cell.length_c   1.000
_cell.angle_alpha   90.00
_cell.angle_beta   90.00
_cell.angle_gamma   90.00
#
_symmetry.space_group_name_H-M   'P 1'
#
loop_
_entity.id
_entity.type
_entity.pdbx_description
1 polymer ?
#
loop_
_entity_poly.entity_id
_entity_poly.type
_entity_poly.pdbx_seq_one_letter_code
_entity_poly.pdbx_strand_id
1 'polypeptide(L)'
;MKWKTVKKAIALSGLAWGMTATANAGDWQQNVSLGGFNNVHIYTPDTQSTIGDGQALLIVLHGCTQSIDAYLNANLEDAAEAHGMVIAVPDAVNKAGFSCWSYWQGAINRNSGDYRNLVNLANAMSSDSNRNIDPDQVYIAGLSSGAAFAMQTACAAPDIFAGVAPSAGPSIGTSSSGAISTCETVTQTTFKNRCESYAGSYASHLDTQIAVIGHGTADTTVNTCYNQQNADGFANVYGVNQLPGSTTVSDDATRTASESLWQDNRVSMLFFDGLDHSWSGGAGASGSYVAGNSINFATYLGEYFAQHNKRVSRNQAPELSNLATSVSSSAITISGNAVDSEGSVAQVNITVTQVDVTPAVVVDTGSATTNASNQFSYTSAALPDALYSVTVSAIDNESKASDDITLTQRIGAPPANQPPQLSALSAAVSGQCATVTGTVVDVNQDLNTVNVAFANNVVSASVTGTTFMAEGCNLPGGLNQATVTATDTQQLSSSETITFDIDAGVTGDYNLHINEGHITWGVGYSACYLAFGTSDFTMREYDAGSGQCNWVADGEPSCAGPAQACTVTTPPTPVDSDNDGIADDSDNCPNNANADQADNDSDGIGNVCDATPDGETQITDSDNDGIEDALDNCPAIANANQVDTDNDGLGDVCDSTPNGEPLDSDNDGIEDALDNCPAIANASQADADSDGLGDACDSTPNGDFSCQETTASNYSHVVAGRATTSLGYVYSVGSNENMGLYNTFVTTTLAETSDGYYEIGTCN
;
A
#
# COMPACT_ATOMS: atom_id res chain seq x y z
N MET A 1 21.15 -21.20 41.82
CA MET A 1 22.02 -22.33 41.42
C MET A 1 21.94 -22.46 39.91
N LYS A 2 23.08 -22.33 39.23
CA LYS A 2 23.22 -22.36 37.77
C LYS A 2 23.06 -23.77 37.23
N TRP A 3 22.21 -24.01 36.23
CA TRP A 3 22.39 -25.12 35.29
C TRP A 3 22.24 -24.58 33.86
N LYS A 4 23.39 -24.47 33.18
CA LYS A 4 23.52 -24.28 31.73
C LYS A 4 23.12 -25.58 31.04
N THR A 5 22.46 -25.52 29.89
CA THR A 5 22.47 -26.64 28.94
C THR A 5 22.82 -26.13 27.55
N VAL A 6 23.88 -26.74 27.03
CA VAL A 6 24.54 -26.47 25.75
C VAL A 6 23.69 -27.07 24.63
N LYS A 7 23.33 -26.28 23.60
CA LYS A 7 22.90 -26.84 22.30
C LYS A 7 24.09 -26.80 21.34
N LYS A 8 24.45 -27.98 20.84
CA LYS A 8 25.48 -28.20 19.81
C LYS A 8 24.92 -27.80 18.44
N ALA A 9 25.74 -27.08 17.68
CA ALA A 9 25.54 -26.85 16.25
C ALA A 9 25.69 -28.17 15.47
N ILE A 10 24.77 -28.41 14.53
CA ILE A 10 24.95 -29.35 13.42
C ILE A 10 24.87 -28.51 12.15
N ALA A 11 26.01 -28.40 11.46
CA ALA A 11 26.08 -27.84 10.12
C ALA A 11 25.64 -28.92 9.12
N LEU A 12 24.60 -28.64 8.33
CA LEU A 12 24.37 -29.33 7.06
C LEU A 12 24.37 -28.28 5.94
N SER A 13 25.34 -28.44 5.05
CA SER A 13 25.42 -27.81 3.73
C SER A 13 24.32 -28.36 2.82
N GLY A 14 23.47 -27.50 2.26
CA GLY A 14 22.48 -27.84 1.24
C GLY A 14 21.90 -26.58 0.60
N LEU A 15 21.81 -26.60 -0.72
CA LEU A 15 21.46 -25.52 -1.66
C LEU A 15 20.43 -24.50 -1.18
N ALA A 16 20.77 -23.21 -1.31
CA ALA A 16 19.86 -22.08 -1.14
C ALA A 16 18.97 -21.95 -2.39
N TRP A 17 17.71 -22.36 -2.27
CA TRP A 17 16.62 -21.77 -3.04
C TRP A 17 16.06 -20.63 -2.20
N GLY A 18 15.88 -19.46 -2.82
CA GLY A 18 15.38 -18.25 -2.16
C GLY A 18 13.98 -18.49 -1.60
N MET A 19 13.90 -18.72 -0.29
CA MET A 19 12.66 -18.57 0.46
C MET A 19 12.46 -17.08 0.68
N THR A 20 11.41 -16.52 0.09
CA THR A 20 10.87 -15.22 0.50
C THR A 20 10.50 -15.33 1.97
N ALA A 21 11.13 -14.52 2.82
CA ALA A 21 10.87 -14.51 4.26
C ALA A 21 9.46 -13.97 4.51
N THR A 22 8.51 -14.84 4.85
CA THR A 22 7.14 -14.47 5.21
C THR A 22 7.14 -13.60 6.45
N ALA A 23 6.56 -12.40 6.38
CA ALA A 23 6.38 -11.51 7.54
C ALA A 23 5.62 -12.26 8.64
N ASN A 24 6.17 -12.28 9.85
CA ASN A 24 5.49 -12.77 11.04
C ASN A 24 5.18 -11.55 11.91
N ALA A 25 3.91 -11.32 12.22
CA ALA A 25 3.49 -10.26 13.12
C ALA A 25 3.97 -10.57 14.56
N GLY A 26 4.32 -9.52 15.31
CA GLY A 26 4.83 -9.59 16.67
C GLY A 26 6.29 -10.04 16.81
N ASP A 27 7.01 -10.33 15.72
CA ASP A 27 8.32 -10.97 15.74
C ASP A 27 9.41 -10.28 14.89
N TRP A 28 10.67 -10.44 15.32
CA TRP A 28 11.85 -10.02 14.56
C TRP A 28 12.22 -11.04 13.47
N GLN A 29 12.28 -10.57 12.22
CA GLN A 29 13.01 -11.22 11.14
C GLN A 29 14.44 -10.67 11.08
N GLN A 30 15.44 -11.53 11.15
CA GLN A 30 16.84 -11.11 11.20
C GLN A 30 17.59 -11.46 9.92
N ASN A 31 18.53 -10.60 9.53
CA ASN A 31 19.42 -10.76 8.37
C ASN A 31 18.68 -10.99 7.05
N VAL A 32 17.59 -10.25 6.83
CA VAL A 32 16.82 -10.27 5.58
C VAL A 32 17.60 -9.48 4.52
N SER A 33 17.74 -10.04 3.32
CA SER A 33 18.31 -9.33 2.18
C SER A 33 17.18 -8.60 1.44
N LEU A 34 17.14 -7.26 1.55
CA LEU A 34 16.06 -6.44 1.00
C LEU A 34 16.56 -5.04 0.63
N GLY A 35 15.99 -4.43 -0.40
CA GLY A 35 16.31 -3.05 -0.78
C GLY A 35 17.76 -2.82 -1.21
N GLY A 36 18.49 -3.86 -1.64
CA GLY A 36 19.92 -3.76 -1.93
C GLY A 36 20.84 -3.87 -0.70
N PHE A 37 20.29 -4.08 0.50
CA PHE A 37 21.05 -4.46 1.69
C PHE A 37 21.15 -5.98 1.81
N ASN A 38 22.31 -6.46 2.28
CA ASN A 38 22.52 -7.89 2.53
C ASN A 38 21.88 -8.35 3.85
N ASN A 39 21.81 -7.46 4.85
CA ASN A 39 21.25 -7.76 6.16
C ASN A 39 20.38 -6.59 6.64
N VAL A 40 19.10 -6.88 6.86
CA VAL A 40 18.13 -5.98 7.50
C VAL A 40 17.47 -6.76 8.63
N HIS A 41 17.39 -6.17 9.81
CA HIS A 41 16.48 -6.67 10.86
C HIS A 41 15.14 -5.96 10.70
N ILE A 42 14.06 -6.72 10.67
CA ILE A 42 12.72 -6.19 10.48
C ILE A 42 11.82 -6.69 11.60
N TYR A 43 11.12 -5.78 12.26
CA TYR A 43 10.07 -6.09 13.21
C TYR A 43 8.73 -5.64 12.62
N THR A 44 7.75 -6.55 12.58
CA THR A 44 6.40 -6.27 12.06
C THR A 44 5.45 -6.32 13.24
N PRO A 45 4.79 -5.21 13.63
CA PRO A 45 3.94 -5.21 14.80
C PRO A 45 2.60 -5.93 14.54
N ASP A 46 1.94 -6.37 15.61
CA ASP A 46 0.57 -6.88 15.55
C ASP A 46 -0.46 -5.75 15.37
N THR A 47 -0.09 -4.52 15.72
CA THR A 47 -0.96 -3.34 15.66
C THR A 47 -0.87 -2.57 14.34
N GLN A 48 -1.89 -1.77 14.05
CA GLN A 48 -1.91 -0.84 12.92
C GLN A 48 -1.63 0.60 13.38
N SER A 49 -1.21 1.46 12.45
CA SER A 49 -1.02 2.88 12.76
C SER A 49 -2.34 3.50 13.19
N THR A 50 -2.29 4.51 14.05
CA THR A 50 -3.49 5.22 14.51
C THR A 50 -4.02 6.23 13.50
N ILE A 51 -3.30 6.41 12.39
CA ILE A 51 -3.67 7.28 11.26
C ILE A 51 -3.42 6.52 9.96
N GLY A 52 -4.11 6.92 8.88
CA GLY A 52 -3.88 6.39 7.53
C GLY A 52 -4.34 4.95 7.36
N ASP A 53 -4.11 4.42 6.15
CA ASP A 53 -4.60 3.11 5.74
C ASP A 53 -3.46 2.08 5.79
N GLY A 54 -3.02 1.72 7.01
CA GLY A 54 -2.00 0.68 7.20
C GLY A 54 -1.07 0.85 8.39
N GLN A 55 0.12 0.25 8.29
CA GLN A 55 1.21 0.39 9.25
C GLN A 55 2.14 1.55 8.85
N ALA A 56 2.74 2.22 9.83
CA ALA A 56 3.85 3.12 9.60
C ALA A 56 5.16 2.33 9.38
N LEU A 57 6.18 2.95 8.77
CA LEU A 57 7.54 2.39 8.66
C LEU A 57 8.57 3.34 9.27
N LEU A 58 9.41 2.83 10.16
CA LEU A 58 10.58 3.53 10.67
C LEU A 58 11.87 2.76 10.36
N ILE A 59 12.71 3.35 9.50
CA ILE A 59 14.04 2.84 9.19
C ILE A 59 15.06 3.44 10.17
N VAL A 60 15.81 2.62 10.91
CA VAL A 60 16.77 3.06 11.94
C VAL A 60 18.19 2.73 11.55
N LEU A 61 19.03 3.76 11.36
CA LEU A 61 20.42 3.62 10.91
C LEU A 61 21.41 3.60 12.07
N HIS A 62 22.26 2.58 12.10
CA HIS A 62 23.29 2.41 13.13
C HIS A 62 24.42 3.44 13.07
N GLY A 63 25.11 3.66 14.20
CA GLY A 63 26.34 4.46 14.27
C GLY A 63 27.60 3.71 13.83
N CYS A 64 28.74 4.41 13.78
CA CYS A 64 30.05 3.79 13.53
C CYS A 64 30.33 2.67 14.55
N THR A 65 30.89 1.55 14.10
CA THR A 65 31.21 0.35 14.89
C THR A 65 30.04 -0.35 15.58
N GLN A 66 28.84 0.24 15.58
CA GLN A 66 27.64 -0.34 16.17
C GLN A 66 27.11 -1.45 15.25
N SER A 67 26.84 -2.63 15.82
CA SER A 67 26.14 -3.71 15.10
C SER A 67 24.65 -3.41 15.04
N ILE A 68 23.98 -3.80 13.95
CA ILE A 68 22.52 -3.80 13.87
C ILE A 68 21.88 -4.70 14.95
N ASP A 69 22.60 -5.73 15.43
CA ASP A 69 22.13 -6.58 16.55
C ASP A 69 21.94 -5.80 17.86
N ALA A 70 22.62 -4.66 18.02
CA ALA A 70 22.47 -3.83 19.22
C ALA A 70 21.03 -3.28 19.34
N TYR A 71 20.36 -3.07 18.21
CA TYR A 71 18.99 -2.55 18.18
C TYR A 71 17.93 -3.61 18.55
N LEU A 72 18.26 -4.90 18.56
CA LEU A 72 17.39 -5.96 19.08
C LEU A 72 17.15 -5.86 20.60
N ASN A 73 17.91 -5.01 21.30
CA ASN A 73 17.77 -4.75 22.73
C ASN A 73 17.60 -3.24 23.01
N ALA A 74 17.12 -2.49 22.02
CA ALA A 74 16.88 -1.05 22.11
C ALA A 74 15.41 -0.68 22.35
N ASN A 75 14.57 -1.67 22.66
CA ASN A 75 13.12 -1.53 22.86
C ASN A 75 12.43 -0.84 21.66
N LEU A 76 12.82 -1.22 20.44
CA LEU A 76 12.14 -0.71 19.23
C LEU A 76 10.80 -1.42 19.03
N GLU A 77 10.69 -2.68 19.49
CA GLU A 77 9.46 -3.48 19.50
C GLU A 77 8.35 -2.82 20.34
N ASP A 78 8.68 -2.23 21.49
CA ASP A 78 7.70 -1.54 22.33
C ASP A 78 7.08 -0.35 21.59
N ALA A 79 7.90 0.39 20.82
CA ALA A 79 7.44 1.50 20.00
C ALA A 79 6.66 1.02 18.77
N ALA A 80 7.09 -0.10 18.17
CA ALA A 80 6.41 -0.72 17.05
C ALA A 80 4.98 -1.12 17.41
N GLU A 81 4.81 -1.83 18.53
CA GLU A 81 3.51 -2.29 18.99
C GLU A 81 2.61 -1.16 19.50
N ALA A 82 3.18 -0.13 20.13
CA ALA A 82 2.39 0.99 20.63
C ALA A 82 1.81 1.88 19.51
N HIS A 83 2.44 1.89 18.32
CA HIS A 83 2.13 2.84 17.25
C HIS A 83 1.88 2.20 15.89
N GLY A 84 1.78 0.87 15.81
CA GLY A 84 1.61 0.15 14.54
C GLY A 84 2.68 0.50 13.52
N MET A 85 3.93 0.52 13.99
CA MET A 85 5.09 1.01 13.24
C MET A 85 6.07 -0.14 12.96
N VAL A 86 6.14 -0.59 11.70
CA VAL A 86 7.17 -1.52 11.23
C VAL A 86 8.55 -0.91 11.42
N ILE A 87 9.49 -1.69 11.94
CA ILE A 87 10.87 -1.24 12.19
C ILE A 87 11.79 -1.95 11.22
N ALA A 88 12.66 -1.21 10.52
CA ALA A 88 13.73 -1.77 9.71
C ALA A 88 15.10 -1.24 10.14
N VAL A 89 16.04 -2.13 10.41
CA VAL A 89 17.41 -1.79 10.83
C VAL A 89 18.40 -2.39 9.81
N PRO A 90 18.76 -1.66 8.75
CA PRO A 90 19.69 -2.13 7.73
C PRO A 90 21.15 -2.01 8.18
N ASP A 91 21.99 -2.98 7.78
CA ASP A 91 23.45 -2.90 7.89
C ASP A 91 24.04 -2.22 6.65
N ALA A 92 24.79 -1.13 6.82
CA ALA A 92 25.37 -0.38 5.71
C ALA A 92 26.20 -1.28 4.77
N VAL A 93 26.04 -1.13 3.45
CA VAL A 93 26.82 -1.92 2.47
C VAL A 93 28.12 -1.21 2.14
N ASN A 94 28.08 0.11 1.96
CA ASN A 94 29.20 0.95 1.57
C ASN A 94 29.83 1.62 2.80
N LYS A 95 30.38 0.79 3.69
CA LYS A 95 30.96 1.22 4.96
C LYS A 95 32.21 2.08 4.75
N ALA A 96 32.23 3.27 5.33
CA ALA A 96 33.43 4.06 5.51
C ALA A 96 34.26 3.52 6.69
N GLY A 97 35.42 4.14 6.98
CA GLY A 97 36.28 3.72 8.09
C GLY A 97 35.52 3.57 9.41
N PHE A 98 35.85 2.56 10.22
CA PHE A 98 35.13 2.17 11.45
C PHE A 98 33.67 1.72 11.23
N SER A 99 33.36 1.14 10.08
CA SER A 99 32.00 0.63 9.77
C SER A 99 30.93 1.73 9.80
N CYS A 100 31.31 2.99 9.56
CA CYS A 100 30.39 4.11 9.51
C CYS A 100 29.58 4.12 8.21
N TRP A 101 28.41 4.77 8.26
CA TRP A 101 27.74 5.24 7.04
C TRP A 101 28.57 6.33 6.37
N SER A 102 28.76 6.22 5.05
CA SER A 102 29.67 7.09 4.29
C SER A 102 29.07 8.46 3.93
N TYR A 103 28.61 9.24 4.93
CA TYR A 103 27.91 10.51 4.71
C TYR A 103 28.78 11.66 4.15
N TRP A 104 30.11 11.49 4.09
CA TRP A 104 31.08 12.53 3.68
C TRP A 104 31.87 12.17 2.41
N GLN A 105 31.55 11.05 1.74
CA GLN A 105 32.23 10.60 0.52
C GLN A 105 31.21 10.14 -0.51
N GLY A 106 31.55 10.26 -1.79
CA GLY A 106 30.68 9.87 -2.89
C GLY A 106 29.64 10.93 -3.25
N ALA A 107 28.80 10.59 -4.22
CA ALA A 107 27.66 11.43 -4.60
C ALA A 107 26.56 11.30 -3.53
N ILE A 108 25.94 12.42 -3.17
CA ILE A 108 24.79 12.47 -2.26
C ILE A 108 23.54 12.68 -3.12
N ASN A 109 22.88 11.59 -3.50
CA ASN A 109 21.61 11.60 -4.21
C ASN A 109 20.92 10.23 -4.08
N ARG A 110 19.61 10.20 -4.30
CA ARG A 110 18.77 9.01 -4.18
C ARG A 110 19.13 7.84 -5.11
N ASN A 111 19.99 8.03 -6.10
CA ASN A 111 20.37 7.00 -7.09
C ASN A 111 21.75 6.40 -6.83
N SER A 112 22.42 6.78 -5.75
CA SER A 112 23.81 6.43 -5.48
C SER A 112 24.00 5.65 -4.18
N GLY A 113 24.85 4.62 -4.23
CA GLY A 113 25.31 3.87 -3.06
C GLY A 113 24.19 3.44 -2.12
N ASP A 114 24.40 3.67 -0.82
CA ASP A 114 23.43 3.30 0.21
C ASP A 114 22.21 4.23 0.28
N TYR A 115 22.26 5.43 -0.31
CA TYR A 115 21.05 6.29 -0.43
C TYR A 115 20.01 5.61 -1.32
N ARG A 116 20.46 5.06 -2.46
CA ARG A 116 19.61 4.25 -3.35
C ARG A 116 19.08 3.02 -2.63
N ASN A 117 19.92 2.35 -1.85
CA ASN A 117 19.48 1.16 -1.12
C ASN A 117 18.41 1.51 -0.07
N LEU A 118 18.50 2.65 0.61
CA LEU A 118 17.46 3.10 1.55
C LEU A 118 16.13 3.43 0.85
N VAL A 119 16.18 4.08 -0.31
CA VAL A 119 14.99 4.33 -1.13
C VAL A 119 14.37 3.02 -1.62
N ASN A 120 15.20 2.09 -2.11
CA ASN A 120 14.74 0.77 -2.53
C ASN A 120 14.17 -0.05 -1.37
N LEU A 121 14.75 0.06 -0.17
CA LEU A 121 14.25 -0.61 1.03
C LEU A 121 12.87 -0.08 1.41
N ALA A 122 12.71 1.24 1.49
CA ALA A 122 11.43 1.88 1.76
C ALA A 122 10.38 1.43 0.74
N ASN A 123 10.66 1.55 -0.55
CA ASN A 123 9.73 1.17 -1.61
C ASN A 123 9.38 -0.33 -1.57
N ALA A 124 10.38 -1.20 -1.38
CA ALA A 124 10.15 -2.65 -1.32
C ALA A 124 9.29 -3.05 -0.12
N MET A 125 9.48 -2.39 1.03
CA MET A 125 8.66 -2.61 2.22
C MET A 125 7.25 -2.06 2.05
N SER A 126 7.09 -0.86 1.47
CA SER A 126 5.77 -0.28 1.17
C SER A 126 4.99 -1.09 0.14
N SER A 127 5.67 -1.76 -0.81
CA SER A 127 5.03 -2.64 -1.79
C SER A 127 4.69 -4.04 -1.26
N ASP A 128 5.14 -4.40 -0.06
CA ASP A 128 4.86 -5.70 0.55
C ASP A 128 3.48 -5.68 1.22
N SER A 129 2.48 -6.25 0.56
CA SER A 129 1.10 -6.31 1.06
C SER A 129 0.97 -7.01 2.43
N ASN A 130 1.91 -7.88 2.81
CA ASN A 130 1.90 -8.53 4.12
C ASN A 130 2.24 -7.57 5.26
N ARG A 131 2.90 -6.44 4.95
CA ARG A 131 3.25 -5.39 5.92
C ARG A 131 2.25 -4.26 5.90
N ASN A 132 1.49 -4.14 4.81
CA ASN A 132 0.46 -3.13 4.62
C ASN A 132 0.94 -1.74 5.04
N ILE A 133 2.14 -1.34 4.59
CA ILE A 133 2.73 -0.07 4.98
C ILE A 133 2.08 1.06 4.17
N ASP A 134 1.54 2.04 4.86
CA ASP A 134 1.03 3.27 4.26
C ASP A 134 2.23 4.09 3.70
N PRO A 135 2.30 4.35 2.38
CA PRO A 135 3.40 5.09 1.77
C PRO A 135 3.53 6.54 2.28
N ASP A 136 2.46 7.11 2.84
CA ASP A 136 2.51 8.44 3.46
C ASP A 136 3.11 8.43 4.87
N GLN A 137 3.41 7.23 5.42
CA GLN A 137 3.90 7.03 6.79
C GLN A 137 5.29 6.36 6.83
N VAL A 138 6.19 6.78 5.95
CA VAL A 138 7.57 6.28 5.92
C VAL A 138 8.53 7.29 6.57
N TYR A 139 9.28 6.84 7.58
CA TYR A 139 10.18 7.67 8.38
C TYR A 139 11.58 7.08 8.45
N ILE A 140 12.57 7.93 8.69
CA ILE A 140 13.97 7.50 8.84
C ILE A 140 14.66 8.17 10.03
N ALA A 141 15.31 7.36 10.86
CA ALA A 141 16.06 7.78 12.03
C ALA A 141 17.49 7.22 11.98
N GLY A 142 18.36 7.73 12.84
CA GLY A 142 19.67 7.11 13.02
C GLY A 142 20.47 7.69 14.15
N LEU A 143 21.56 7.02 14.51
CA LEU A 143 22.52 7.46 15.52
C LEU A 143 23.86 7.86 14.86
N SER A 144 24.49 8.94 15.31
CA SER A 144 25.87 9.28 14.94
C SER A 144 26.08 9.42 13.42
N SER A 145 26.93 8.60 12.77
CA SER A 145 27.04 8.58 11.31
C SER A 145 25.71 8.23 10.60
N GLY A 146 24.92 7.33 11.20
CA GLY A 146 23.60 6.96 10.69
C GLY A 146 22.62 8.13 10.78
N ALA A 147 22.74 8.99 11.79
CA ALA A 147 21.93 10.21 11.89
C ALA A 147 22.23 11.20 10.75
N ALA A 148 23.51 11.43 10.43
CA ALA A 148 23.91 12.28 9.31
C ALA A 148 23.43 11.70 7.96
N PHE A 149 23.55 10.39 7.79
CA PHE A 149 23.09 9.70 6.59
C PHE A 149 21.56 9.72 6.46
N ALA A 150 20.82 9.56 7.56
CA ALA A 150 19.36 9.67 7.60
C ALA A 150 18.89 11.08 7.17
N MET A 151 19.52 12.14 7.69
CA MET A 151 19.22 13.52 7.26
C MET A 151 19.45 13.73 5.77
N GLN A 152 20.59 13.27 5.24
CA GLN A 152 20.89 13.40 3.81
C GLN A 152 19.92 12.58 2.95
N THR A 153 19.53 11.38 3.41
CA THR A 153 18.57 10.52 2.71
C THR A 153 17.18 11.15 2.66
N ALA A 154 16.70 11.66 3.79
CA ALA A 154 15.42 12.36 3.86
C ALA A 154 15.39 13.64 3.00
N CYS A 155 16.51 14.35 2.91
CA CYS A 155 16.66 15.46 1.96
C CYS A 155 16.72 14.99 0.50
N ALA A 156 17.32 13.83 0.20
CA ALA A 156 17.49 13.34 -1.17
C ALA A 156 16.25 12.65 -1.75
N ALA A 157 15.38 12.11 -0.89
CA ALA A 157 14.12 11.48 -1.25
C ALA A 157 12.97 11.97 -0.35
N PRO A 158 12.68 13.29 -0.36
CA PRO A 158 11.67 13.85 0.51
C PRO A 158 10.27 13.36 0.12
N ASP A 159 10.02 12.98 -1.12
CA ASP A 159 8.80 12.30 -1.57
C ASP A 159 8.52 10.99 -0.82
N ILE A 160 9.57 10.24 -0.45
CA ILE A 160 9.43 8.97 0.26
C ILE A 160 9.35 9.18 1.76
N PHE A 161 10.26 9.96 2.34
CA PHE A 161 10.34 10.08 3.79
C PHE A 161 9.49 11.25 4.32
N ALA A 162 8.37 10.93 4.95
CA ALA A 162 7.46 11.87 5.61
C ALA A 162 8.10 12.56 6.82
N GLY A 163 9.07 11.92 7.45
CA GLY A 163 9.80 12.52 8.56
C GLY A 163 11.18 11.92 8.79
N VAL A 164 12.01 12.69 9.50
CA VAL A 164 13.40 12.33 9.78
C VAL A 164 13.78 12.58 11.23
N ALA A 165 14.54 11.65 11.83
CA ALA A 165 14.92 11.73 13.23
C ALA A 165 16.41 11.44 13.50
N PRO A 166 17.30 12.43 13.31
CA PRO A 166 18.71 12.26 13.66
C PRO A 166 18.91 12.30 15.18
N SER A 167 19.66 11.32 15.71
CA SER A 167 20.13 11.28 17.10
C SER A 167 21.66 11.40 17.17
N ALA A 168 22.16 12.40 17.90
CA ALA A 168 23.58 12.64 18.12
C ALA A 168 24.42 12.67 16.81
N GLY A 169 23.86 13.24 15.74
CA GLY A 169 24.45 13.27 14.40
C GLY A 169 25.11 14.60 14.05
N PRO A 170 26.26 14.60 13.35
CA PRO A 170 26.82 15.83 12.80
C PRO A 170 25.94 16.35 11.63
N SER A 171 25.93 17.67 11.41
CA SER A 171 25.08 18.27 10.37
C SER A 171 25.45 17.85 8.94
N ILE A 172 24.48 17.93 8.04
CA ILE A 172 24.68 17.52 6.63
C ILE A 172 25.84 18.28 5.98
N GLY A 173 26.75 17.52 5.37
CA GLY A 173 27.93 18.04 4.68
C GLY A 173 29.03 18.58 5.61
N THR A 174 29.06 18.13 6.87
CA THR A 174 30.24 18.23 7.72
C THR A 174 31.30 17.20 7.33
N SER A 175 32.57 17.49 7.59
CA SER A 175 33.66 16.55 7.35
C SER A 175 33.74 15.48 8.44
N SER A 176 34.34 14.33 8.14
CA SER A 176 34.56 13.27 9.15
C SER A 176 35.42 13.72 10.33
N SER A 177 36.36 14.64 10.12
CA SER A 177 37.16 15.26 11.19
C SER A 177 36.36 16.25 12.02
N GLY A 178 35.44 16.98 11.37
CA GLY A 178 34.51 17.92 12.01
C GLY A 178 33.51 17.22 12.91
N ALA A 179 33.12 15.98 12.62
CA ALA A 179 32.12 15.27 13.42
C ALA A 179 32.56 14.92 14.87
N ILE A 180 33.86 14.67 15.10
CA ILE A 180 34.35 14.02 16.34
C ILE A 180 35.05 14.99 17.31
N SER A 181 35.49 16.18 16.85
CA SER A 181 36.45 16.99 17.62
C SER A 181 36.10 18.47 17.80
N THR A 182 35.29 19.05 16.91
CA THR A 182 34.89 20.48 16.96
C THR A 182 33.47 20.64 16.42
N CYS A 183 32.76 21.69 16.82
CA CYS A 183 31.50 22.02 16.16
C CYS A 183 31.80 22.64 14.79
N GLU A 184 31.83 21.85 13.72
CA GLU A 184 31.95 22.37 12.36
C GLU A 184 30.67 23.12 12.01
N THR A 185 30.76 24.45 11.96
CA THR A 185 29.60 25.31 11.78
C THR A 185 29.06 25.21 10.36
N VAL A 186 27.83 24.72 10.23
CA VAL A 186 27.03 24.77 9.01
C VAL A 186 25.91 25.77 9.24
N THR A 187 25.91 26.88 8.47
CA THR A 187 24.86 27.89 8.61
C THR A 187 23.50 27.32 8.17
N GLN A 188 22.41 27.85 8.71
CA GLN A 188 21.04 27.49 8.32
C GLN A 188 20.84 27.55 6.79
N THR A 189 21.33 28.61 6.15
CA THR A 189 21.28 28.77 4.68
C THR A 189 22.10 27.71 3.96
N THR A 190 23.28 27.37 4.45
CA THR A 190 24.09 26.29 3.87
C THR A 190 23.42 24.92 4.01
N PHE A 191 22.81 24.65 5.16
CA PHE A 191 22.02 23.45 5.40
C PHE A 191 20.87 23.38 4.40
N LYS A 192 20.04 24.44 4.33
CA LYS A 192 18.91 24.53 3.41
C LYS A 192 19.31 24.29 1.96
N ASN A 193 20.30 25.03 1.47
CA ASN A 193 20.75 24.91 0.08
C ASN A 193 21.26 23.50 -0.24
N ARG A 194 21.92 22.82 0.70
CA ARG A 194 22.35 21.43 0.52
C ARG A 194 21.16 20.49 0.46
N CYS A 195 20.22 20.61 1.41
CA CYS A 195 19.03 19.76 1.47
C CYS A 195 18.19 19.87 0.19
N GLU A 196 17.87 21.10 -0.24
CA GLU A 196 17.14 21.35 -1.49
C GLU A 196 17.91 20.88 -2.73
N SER A 197 19.23 21.04 -2.73
CA SER A 197 20.06 20.52 -3.82
C SER A 197 20.07 19.00 -3.91
N TYR A 198 19.98 18.29 -2.77
CA TYR A 198 19.87 16.83 -2.77
C TYR A 198 18.48 16.39 -3.23
N ALA A 199 17.44 17.13 -2.87
CA ALA A 199 16.06 16.86 -3.27
C ALA A 199 15.84 17.00 -4.78
N GLY A 200 16.50 17.96 -5.43
CA GLY A 200 16.35 18.20 -6.86
C GLY A 200 14.89 18.49 -7.24
N SER A 201 14.35 17.74 -8.22
CA SER A 201 12.95 17.87 -8.65
C SER A 201 11.92 17.52 -7.58
N TYR A 202 12.32 16.81 -6.51
CA TYR A 202 11.43 16.39 -5.42
C TYR A 202 11.30 17.44 -4.31
N ALA A 203 11.96 18.60 -4.43
CA ALA A 203 12.03 19.62 -3.37
C ALA A 203 10.67 20.09 -2.85
N SER A 204 9.59 20.05 -3.64
CA SER A 204 8.23 20.38 -3.18
C SER A 204 7.74 19.50 -2.03
N HIS A 205 8.21 18.24 -1.93
CA HIS A 205 7.81 17.33 -0.84
C HIS A 205 8.43 17.71 0.51
N LEU A 206 9.42 18.62 0.53
CA LEU A 206 9.92 19.22 1.76
C LEU A 206 8.85 20.08 2.45
N ASP A 207 7.78 20.51 1.75
CA ASP A 207 6.70 21.31 2.33
C ASP A 207 5.86 20.51 3.34
N THR A 208 5.82 19.18 3.23
CA THR A 208 5.07 18.28 4.13
C THR A 208 5.96 17.49 5.09
N GLN A 209 7.28 17.46 4.88
CA GLN A 209 8.23 16.71 5.72
C GLN A 209 8.40 17.34 7.12
N ILE A 210 8.54 16.51 8.16
CA ILE A 210 8.77 16.92 9.55
C ILE A 210 10.09 16.36 10.11
N ALA A 211 10.65 16.96 11.16
CA ALA A 211 11.91 16.53 11.75
C ALA A 211 11.90 16.47 13.29
N VAL A 212 12.56 15.46 13.86
CA VAL A 212 12.80 15.31 15.31
C VAL A 212 14.28 15.10 15.59
N ILE A 213 14.95 16.07 16.20
CA ILE A 213 16.40 16.04 16.41
C ILE A 213 16.66 15.70 17.88
N GLY A 214 17.37 14.60 18.15
CA GLY A 214 17.73 14.17 19.50
C GLY A 214 19.22 14.27 19.80
N HIS A 215 19.61 14.59 21.03
CA HIS A 215 21.01 14.53 21.45
C HIS A 215 21.15 14.30 22.96
N GLY A 216 22.10 13.46 23.37
CA GLY A 216 22.46 13.29 24.78
C GLY A 216 23.21 14.49 25.34
N THR A 217 22.80 14.97 26.51
CA THR A 217 23.47 16.08 27.22
C THR A 217 24.87 15.72 27.75
N ALA A 218 25.18 14.43 27.89
CA ALA A 218 26.47 13.92 28.31
C ALA A 218 27.28 13.28 27.16
N ASP A 219 26.89 13.54 25.91
CA ASP A 219 27.63 13.07 24.73
C ASP A 219 29.03 13.74 24.66
N THR A 220 30.04 12.89 24.57
CA THR A 220 31.46 13.29 24.46
C THR A 220 32.11 12.86 23.14
N THR A 221 31.35 12.21 22.25
CA THR A 221 31.82 11.72 20.95
C THR A 221 31.44 12.70 19.85
N VAL A 222 30.16 13.07 19.76
CA VAL A 222 29.66 14.06 18.80
C VAL A 222 29.26 15.32 19.55
N ASN A 223 29.75 16.47 19.10
CA ASN A 223 29.54 17.73 19.80
C ASN A 223 28.05 18.09 19.90
N THR A 224 27.56 18.41 21.10
CA THR A 224 26.15 18.71 21.37
C THR A 224 25.61 19.94 20.63
N CYS A 225 26.50 20.80 20.09
CA CYS A 225 26.09 21.93 19.26
C CYS A 225 25.28 21.50 18.02
N TYR A 226 25.51 20.28 17.51
CA TYR A 226 24.89 19.81 16.29
C TYR A 226 23.38 19.62 16.48
N ASN A 227 22.91 19.42 17.72
CA ASN A 227 21.48 19.34 18.02
C ASN A 227 20.75 20.61 17.55
N GLN A 228 21.18 21.78 18.05
CA GLN A 228 20.61 23.06 17.66
C GLN A 228 20.87 23.37 16.17
N GLN A 229 22.07 23.08 15.67
CA GLN A 229 22.41 23.35 14.28
C GLN A 229 21.54 22.54 13.29
N ASN A 230 21.22 21.28 13.61
CA ASN A 230 20.35 20.43 12.81
C ASN A 230 18.89 20.90 12.89
N ALA A 231 18.40 21.21 14.10
CA ALA A 231 17.03 21.70 14.29
C ALA A 231 16.80 23.02 13.54
N ASP A 232 17.72 23.96 13.68
CA ASP A 232 17.70 25.24 12.96
C ASP A 232 17.84 25.04 11.44
N GLY A 233 18.64 24.06 11.01
CA GLY A 233 18.82 23.71 9.60
C GLY A 233 17.52 23.24 8.95
N PHE A 234 16.84 22.26 9.56
CA PHE A 234 15.53 21.79 9.11
C PHE A 234 14.46 22.87 9.23
N ALA A 235 14.47 23.66 10.30
CA ALA A 235 13.55 24.78 10.44
C ALA A 235 13.66 25.78 9.29
N ASN A 236 14.88 26.04 8.81
CA ASN A 236 15.12 26.89 7.67
C ASN A 236 14.65 26.25 6.35
N VAL A 237 14.83 24.94 6.18
CA VAL A 237 14.27 24.18 5.04
C VAL A 237 12.74 24.31 5.02
N TYR A 238 12.09 24.14 6.17
CA TYR A 238 10.64 24.10 6.30
C TYR A 238 9.98 25.48 6.43
N GLY A 239 10.76 26.57 6.49
CA GLY A 239 10.26 27.94 6.58
C GLY A 239 9.63 28.30 7.93
N VAL A 240 10.01 27.63 9.02
CA VAL A 240 9.41 27.80 10.37
C VAL A 240 10.38 28.42 11.38
N ASN A 241 9.83 29.10 12.39
CA ASN A 241 10.60 29.70 13.48
C ASN A 241 10.44 28.92 14.79
N GLN A 242 11.46 28.99 15.65
CA GLN A 242 11.42 28.37 16.97
C GLN A 242 10.35 29.05 17.84
N LEU A 243 9.56 28.25 18.55
CA LEU A 243 8.62 28.72 19.56
C LEU A 243 9.34 29.03 20.87
N PRO A 244 8.86 30.03 21.65
CA PRO A 244 9.49 30.37 22.90
C PRO A 244 9.26 29.30 23.98
N GLY A 245 10.32 28.94 24.69
CA GLY A 245 10.27 28.03 25.84
C GLY A 245 10.66 26.60 25.50
N SER A 246 10.72 25.76 26.54
CA SER A 246 10.99 24.33 26.43
C SER A 246 10.11 23.57 27.40
N THR A 247 9.68 22.38 27.00
CA THR A 247 8.91 21.41 27.79
C THR A 247 9.82 20.30 28.30
N THR A 248 9.36 19.54 29.29
CA THR A 248 10.03 18.31 29.72
C THR A 248 9.18 17.13 29.28
N VAL A 249 9.77 16.26 28.48
CA VAL A 249 9.24 14.94 28.13
C VAL A 249 9.81 13.94 29.12
N SER A 250 8.99 13.00 29.59
CA SER A 250 9.43 12.04 30.61
C SER A 250 8.67 10.73 30.53
N ASP A 251 9.39 9.62 30.54
CA ASP A 251 8.81 8.29 30.80
C ASP A 251 8.58 8.12 32.31
N ASP A 252 9.44 8.71 33.13
CA ASP A 252 9.32 8.80 34.58
C ASP A 252 10.26 9.87 35.18
N ALA A 253 10.33 9.91 36.52
CA ALA A 253 11.10 10.89 37.27
C ALA A 253 12.62 10.90 37.00
N THR A 254 13.17 9.86 36.37
CA THR A 254 14.62 9.73 36.11
C THR A 254 14.98 9.65 34.63
N ARG A 255 14.01 9.36 33.77
CA ARG A 255 14.16 9.30 32.31
C ARG A 255 13.44 10.49 31.71
N THR A 256 14.19 11.55 31.48
CA THR A 256 13.67 12.84 31.02
C THR A 256 14.44 13.36 29.83
N ALA A 257 13.78 14.22 29.05
CA ALA A 257 14.37 15.02 28.00
C ALA A 257 13.75 16.42 28.01
N SER A 258 14.55 17.43 27.67
CA SER A 258 14.02 18.77 27.40
C SER A 258 13.70 18.91 25.92
N GLU A 259 12.53 19.44 25.59
CA GLU A 259 12.01 19.58 24.23
C GLU A 259 11.84 21.05 23.88
N SER A 260 12.26 21.42 22.67
CA SER A 260 11.96 22.71 22.06
C SER A 260 11.24 22.47 20.73
N LEU A 261 10.23 23.30 20.43
CA LEU A 261 9.39 23.15 19.24
C LEU A 261 9.53 24.35 18.30
N TRP A 262 9.28 24.11 17.02
CA TRP A 262 9.13 25.12 15.99
C TRP A 262 7.66 25.19 15.53
N GLN A 263 7.32 26.27 14.82
CA GLN A 263 5.97 26.49 14.31
C GLN A 263 5.42 25.26 13.56
N ASP A 264 4.11 25.08 13.68
CA ASP A 264 3.33 24.00 13.08
C ASP A 264 3.84 22.58 13.43
N ASN A 265 4.61 22.45 14.51
CA ASN A 265 5.27 21.21 14.91
C ASN A 265 6.10 20.58 13.76
N ARG A 266 6.70 21.42 12.91
CA ARG A 266 7.56 20.97 11.80
C ARG A 266 8.91 20.45 12.28
N VAL A 267 9.37 20.94 13.43
CA VAL A 267 10.62 20.53 14.06
C VAL A 267 10.41 20.39 15.56
N SER A 268 10.85 19.26 16.12
CA SER A 268 11.08 19.06 17.54
C SER A 268 12.56 18.82 17.79
N MET A 269 13.11 19.41 18.86
CA MET A 269 14.48 19.17 19.29
C MET A 269 14.50 18.70 20.75
N LEU A 270 15.08 17.54 21.00
CA LEU A 270 15.21 16.92 22.31
C LEU A 270 16.66 16.91 22.79
N PHE A 271 16.86 17.28 24.05
CA PHE A 271 18.06 16.98 24.82
C PHE A 271 17.76 15.91 25.87
N PHE A 272 18.33 14.72 25.69
CA PHE A 272 18.18 13.60 26.61
C PHE A 272 19.05 13.82 27.84
N ASP A 273 18.43 13.88 29.03
CA ASP A 273 19.13 14.22 30.26
C ASP A 273 20.07 13.09 30.71
N GLY A 274 21.36 13.41 30.87
CA GLY A 274 22.40 12.48 31.30
C GLY A 274 22.75 11.35 30.32
N LEU A 275 22.17 11.33 29.11
CA LEU A 275 22.49 10.35 28.08
C LEU A 275 23.86 10.64 27.45
N ASP A 276 24.67 9.60 27.28
CA ASP A 276 25.95 9.66 26.58
C ASP A 276 25.77 9.52 25.05
N HIS A 277 26.81 9.12 24.32
CA HIS A 277 26.73 8.89 22.87
C HIS A 277 26.05 7.56 22.55
N SER A 278 24.76 7.44 22.83
CA SER A 278 23.99 6.20 22.68
C SER A 278 22.60 6.48 22.12
N TRP A 279 21.99 5.46 21.52
CA TRP A 279 20.55 5.44 21.26
C TRP A 279 19.79 5.42 22.59
N SER A 280 18.77 6.26 22.71
CA SER A 280 17.91 6.36 23.90
C SER A 280 16.78 5.33 23.81
N GLY A 281 16.97 4.16 24.42
CA GLY A 281 16.05 3.03 24.30
C GLY A 281 15.03 2.90 25.43
N GLY A 282 15.01 3.78 26.43
CA GLY A 282 14.04 3.66 27.53
C GLY A 282 14.36 2.52 28.53
N ALA A 283 13.48 2.33 29.49
CA ALA A 283 13.70 1.39 30.59
C ALA A 283 13.98 -0.05 30.08
N GLY A 284 15.11 -0.64 30.51
CA GLY A 284 15.47 -2.02 30.17
C GLY A 284 16.33 -2.16 28.91
N ALA A 285 16.40 -1.14 28.06
CA ALA A 285 17.27 -1.15 26.89
C ALA A 285 18.75 -1.26 27.28
N SER A 286 19.50 -2.03 26.50
CA SER A 286 20.92 -2.28 26.75
C SER A 286 21.64 -2.74 25.49
N GLY A 287 22.93 -2.46 25.39
CA GLY A 287 23.73 -2.86 24.24
C GLY A 287 24.92 -1.94 24.02
N SER A 288 25.69 -2.20 22.97
CA SER A 288 26.73 -1.25 22.56
C SER A 288 26.06 -0.03 21.93
N TYR A 289 26.31 1.15 22.49
CA TYR A 289 25.72 2.43 22.06
C TYR A 289 24.18 2.44 22.14
N VAL A 290 23.61 1.71 23.11
CA VAL A 290 22.18 1.71 23.44
C VAL A 290 22.07 1.82 24.96
N ALA A 291 21.31 2.79 25.44
CA ALA A 291 21.18 3.06 26.86
C ALA A 291 19.72 3.16 27.30
N GLY A 292 19.45 2.62 28.50
CA GLY A 292 18.10 2.63 29.09
C GLY A 292 17.90 3.63 30.25
N ASN A 293 18.79 4.63 30.35
CA ASN A 293 18.76 5.66 31.39
C ASN A 293 18.15 7.00 30.92
N SER A 294 17.53 7.04 29.73
CA SER A 294 16.73 8.16 29.25
C SER A 294 15.41 7.64 28.64
N ILE A 295 14.59 8.50 28.04
CA ILE A 295 13.28 8.14 27.48
C ILE A 295 13.40 7.11 26.34
N ASN A 296 12.34 6.37 26.02
CA ASN A 296 12.30 5.61 24.77
C ASN A 296 12.09 6.57 23.58
N PHE A 297 13.17 6.83 22.84
CA PHE A 297 13.10 7.77 21.71
C PHE A 297 12.24 7.23 20.57
N ALA A 298 12.23 5.92 20.31
CA ALA A 298 11.39 5.35 19.26
C ALA A 298 9.90 5.50 19.57
N THR A 299 9.50 5.34 20.83
CA THR A 299 8.11 5.58 21.28
C THR A 299 7.73 7.05 21.09
N TYR A 300 8.59 7.98 21.50
CA TYR A 300 8.36 9.41 21.24
C TYR A 300 8.23 9.71 19.73
N LEU A 301 9.05 9.08 18.89
CA LEU A 301 8.97 9.26 17.44
C LEU A 301 7.64 8.76 16.86
N GLY A 302 7.18 7.58 17.26
CA GLY A 302 5.90 7.04 16.83
C GLY A 302 4.73 7.98 17.17
N GLU A 303 4.71 8.49 18.40
CA GLU A 303 3.70 9.46 18.84
C GLU A 303 3.79 10.78 18.05
N TYR A 304 4.99 11.38 17.99
CA TYR A 304 5.19 12.68 17.33
C TYR A 304 4.84 12.62 15.84
N PHE A 305 5.28 11.58 15.14
CA PHE A 305 5.01 11.41 13.72
C PHE A 305 3.53 11.16 13.47
N ALA A 306 2.85 10.29 14.22
CA ALA A 306 1.41 10.13 14.07
C ALA A 306 0.65 11.45 14.33
N GLN A 307 1.03 12.20 15.36
CA GLN A 307 0.37 13.46 15.70
C GLN A 307 0.63 14.60 14.72
N HIS A 308 1.72 14.57 13.95
CA HIS A 308 2.15 15.73 13.15
C HIS A 308 2.45 15.42 11.67
N ASN A 309 2.31 14.17 11.22
CA ASN A 309 2.41 13.84 9.79
C ASN A 309 1.35 14.62 8.99
N LYS A 310 1.82 15.31 7.94
CA LYS A 310 1.03 16.17 7.05
C LYS A 310 0.58 15.49 5.75
N ARG A 311 1.03 14.27 5.49
CA ARG A 311 0.72 13.52 4.26
C ARG A 311 -0.55 12.71 4.40
N VAL A 312 -0.71 12.09 5.57
CA VAL A 312 -1.91 11.32 5.89
C VAL A 312 -3.11 12.26 6.08
N SER A 313 -4.15 12.05 5.26
CA SER A 313 -5.43 12.72 5.45
C SER A 313 -6.06 12.27 6.76
N ARG A 314 -6.45 13.24 7.59
CA ARG A 314 -7.16 13.00 8.86
C ARG A 314 -8.65 13.25 8.74
N ASN A 315 -9.11 13.48 7.52
CA ASN A 315 -10.50 13.81 7.25
C ASN A 315 -11.34 12.54 7.34
N GLN A 316 -12.25 12.48 8.30
CA GLN A 316 -13.26 11.43 8.40
C GLN A 316 -14.56 11.95 7.77
N ALA A 317 -15.44 11.02 7.39
CA ALA A 317 -16.71 11.42 6.84
C ALA A 317 -17.65 11.90 7.96
N PRO A 318 -18.61 12.80 7.69
CA PRO A 318 -19.65 13.13 8.65
C PRO A 318 -20.48 11.91 9.09
N GLU A 319 -20.79 11.81 10.37
CA GLU A 319 -21.70 10.79 10.91
C GLU A 319 -23.15 11.28 10.88
N LEU A 320 -24.02 10.50 10.22
CA LEU A 320 -25.46 10.73 10.16
C LEU A 320 -26.20 9.97 11.27
N SER A 321 -27.08 10.64 12.01
CA SER A 321 -27.86 9.99 13.08
C SER A 321 -29.25 10.59 13.29
N ASN A 322 -30.14 9.84 13.95
CA ASN A 322 -31.51 10.25 14.28
C ASN A 322 -32.33 10.72 13.07
N LEU A 323 -32.13 10.11 11.90
CA LEU A 323 -32.91 10.45 10.71
C LEU A 323 -34.38 10.07 10.90
N ALA A 324 -35.26 10.95 10.48
CA ALA A 324 -36.69 10.76 10.53
C ALA A 324 -37.37 11.46 9.34
N THR A 325 -38.43 10.84 8.84
CA THR A 325 -39.35 11.42 7.86
C THR A 325 -40.71 11.70 8.49
N SER A 326 -41.38 12.74 8.00
CA SER A 326 -42.78 13.02 8.34
C SER A 326 -43.49 13.68 7.18
N VAL A 327 -44.82 13.58 7.11
CA VAL A 327 -45.61 14.13 6.00
C VAL A 327 -46.46 15.30 6.47
N SER A 328 -46.39 16.41 5.73
CA SER A 328 -47.24 17.58 5.94
C SER A 328 -47.66 18.16 4.60
N SER A 329 -48.97 18.30 4.35
CA SER A 329 -49.49 18.93 3.12
C SER A 329 -49.00 18.30 1.81
N SER A 330 -48.75 16.99 1.80
CA SER A 330 -48.20 16.21 0.67
C SER A 330 -46.72 16.50 0.36
N ALA A 331 -45.97 17.06 1.30
CA ALA A 331 -44.51 17.12 1.26
C ALA A 331 -43.92 16.24 2.36
N ILE A 332 -42.75 15.67 2.10
CA ILE A 332 -41.97 14.91 3.08
C ILE A 332 -40.99 15.88 3.73
N THR A 333 -41.04 15.98 5.06
CA THR A 333 -40.01 16.63 5.86
C THR A 333 -39.03 15.57 6.33
N ILE A 334 -37.77 15.76 5.99
CA ILE A 334 -36.63 14.92 6.32
C ILE A 334 -35.79 15.68 7.35
N SER A 335 -35.50 15.07 8.48
CA SER A 335 -34.68 15.69 9.53
C SER A 335 -33.76 14.68 10.18
N GLY A 336 -32.62 15.14 10.68
CA GLY A 336 -31.67 14.32 11.42
C GLY A 336 -30.53 15.17 11.97
N ASN A 337 -29.48 14.49 12.43
CA ASN A 337 -28.22 15.12 12.80
C ASN A 337 -27.14 14.68 11.82
N ALA A 338 -26.22 15.60 11.50
CA ALA A 338 -24.99 15.31 10.80
C ALA A 338 -23.85 15.93 11.60
N VAL A 339 -22.90 15.11 12.06
CA VAL A 339 -21.79 15.55 12.91
C VAL A 339 -20.48 15.17 12.25
N ASP A 340 -19.61 16.16 12.08
CA ASP A 340 -18.22 15.96 11.71
C ASP A 340 -17.38 16.25 12.98
N SER A 341 -16.53 15.29 13.38
CA SER A 341 -15.77 15.36 14.62
C SER A 341 -14.53 16.27 14.55
N GLU A 342 -14.07 16.59 13.34
CA GLU A 342 -12.80 17.25 13.06
C GLU A 342 -12.99 18.59 12.37
N GLY A 343 -14.14 18.77 11.71
CA GLY A 343 -14.48 19.97 10.98
C GLY A 343 -15.92 20.40 11.17
N SER A 344 -16.59 20.58 10.04
CA SER A 344 -17.96 21.02 9.93
C SER A 344 -18.61 20.41 8.69
N VAL A 345 -19.85 19.98 8.85
CA VAL A 345 -20.66 19.50 7.72
C VAL A 345 -20.91 20.66 6.75
N ALA A 346 -20.39 20.56 5.54
CA ALA A 346 -20.63 21.54 4.48
C ALA A 346 -22.05 21.44 3.94
N GLN A 347 -22.52 20.21 3.70
CA GLN A 347 -23.83 19.96 3.09
C GLN A 347 -24.37 18.59 3.46
N VAL A 348 -25.69 18.49 3.59
CA VAL A 348 -26.42 17.21 3.64
C VAL A 348 -27.21 17.10 2.34
N ASN A 349 -26.98 16.04 1.57
CA ASN A 349 -27.67 15.74 0.32
C ASN A 349 -28.89 14.85 0.59
N ILE A 350 -29.98 15.12 -0.11
CA ILE A 350 -31.24 14.39 0.02
C ILE A 350 -31.75 14.06 -1.38
N THR A 351 -32.09 12.78 -1.59
CA THR A 351 -32.75 12.29 -2.80
C THR A 351 -34.07 11.61 -2.40
N VAL A 352 -35.17 11.97 -3.05
CA VAL A 352 -36.48 11.37 -2.85
C VAL A 352 -36.91 10.65 -4.12
N THR A 353 -37.15 9.36 -4.01
CA THR A 353 -37.48 8.46 -5.12
C THR A 353 -38.85 7.85 -4.91
N GLN A 354 -39.74 7.95 -5.89
CA GLN A 354 -41.00 7.23 -5.89
C GLN A 354 -40.76 5.76 -6.23
N VAL A 355 -41.15 4.84 -5.34
CA VAL A 355 -40.82 3.42 -5.44
C VAL A 355 -42.03 2.51 -5.69
N ASP A 356 -43.24 3.07 -5.79
CA ASP A 356 -44.45 2.32 -6.17
C ASP A 356 -44.78 2.43 -7.68
N VAL A 357 -43.79 2.83 -8.47
CA VAL A 357 -43.79 2.83 -9.94
C VAL A 357 -42.60 2.01 -10.44
N THR A 358 -42.70 1.47 -11.65
CA THR A 358 -41.62 0.69 -12.28
C THR A 358 -41.31 1.28 -13.65
N PRO A 359 -40.07 1.75 -13.90
CA PRO A 359 -38.96 1.85 -12.94
C PRO A 359 -39.25 2.87 -11.83
N ALA A 360 -38.52 2.81 -10.71
CA ALA A 360 -38.59 3.82 -9.66
C ALA A 360 -38.11 5.16 -10.21
N VAL A 361 -38.69 6.28 -9.75
CA VAL A 361 -38.44 7.61 -10.33
C VAL A 361 -37.96 8.57 -9.26
N VAL A 362 -36.80 9.21 -9.47
CA VAL A 362 -36.36 10.32 -8.60
C VAL A 362 -37.29 11.51 -8.83
N VAL A 363 -38.01 11.92 -7.78
CA VAL A 363 -39.03 12.97 -7.83
C VAL A 363 -38.59 14.28 -7.19
N ASP A 364 -37.57 14.24 -6.33
CA ASP A 364 -37.01 15.43 -5.71
C ASP A 364 -35.55 15.19 -5.32
N THR A 365 -34.74 16.24 -5.44
CA THR A 365 -33.37 16.27 -4.93
C THR A 365 -33.13 17.61 -4.26
N GLY A 366 -32.31 17.61 -3.24
CA GLY A 366 -31.97 18.85 -2.57
C GLY A 366 -30.90 18.68 -1.53
N SER A 367 -30.68 19.77 -0.80
CA SER A 367 -29.67 19.79 0.24
C SER A 367 -30.08 20.65 1.41
N ALA A 368 -29.55 20.31 2.58
CA ALA A 368 -29.67 21.10 3.80
C ALA A 368 -28.30 21.39 4.40
N THR A 369 -28.24 22.41 5.25
CA THR A 369 -27.09 22.67 6.13
C THR A 369 -27.47 22.32 7.56
N THR A 370 -26.48 22.05 8.40
CA THR A 370 -26.70 21.86 9.84
C THR A 370 -26.83 23.19 10.57
N ASN A 371 -27.57 23.19 11.67
CA ASN A 371 -27.63 24.31 12.60
C ASN A 371 -26.54 24.21 13.68
N ALA A 372 -26.49 25.15 14.63
CA ALA A 372 -25.50 25.17 15.72
C ALA A 372 -25.59 23.97 16.70
N SER A 373 -26.59 23.11 16.57
CA SER A 373 -26.75 21.86 17.31
C SER A 373 -26.59 20.63 16.40
N ASN A 374 -25.96 20.80 15.23
CA ASN A 374 -25.68 19.77 14.23
C ASN A 374 -26.93 19.12 13.62
N GLN A 375 -28.08 19.79 13.69
CA GLN A 375 -29.34 19.26 13.16
C GLN A 375 -29.61 19.85 11.78
N PHE A 376 -30.09 19.03 10.86
CA PHE A 376 -30.57 19.46 9.54
C PHE A 376 -32.06 19.18 9.38
N SER A 377 -32.69 19.94 8.49
CA SER A 377 -34.07 19.71 8.06
C SER A 377 -34.23 20.13 6.61
N TYR A 378 -34.86 19.28 5.82
CA TYR A 378 -35.21 19.51 4.43
C TYR A 378 -36.69 19.17 4.25
N THR A 379 -37.39 19.92 3.41
CA THR A 379 -38.77 19.62 3.04
C THR A 379 -38.86 19.53 1.54
N SER A 380 -39.34 18.40 1.05
CA SER A 380 -39.51 18.16 -0.38
C SER A 380 -40.52 19.13 -1.00
N ALA A 381 -40.54 19.20 -2.32
CA ALA A 381 -41.68 19.71 -3.07
C ALA A 381 -42.97 18.95 -2.72
N ALA A 382 -44.13 19.48 -3.13
CA ALA A 382 -45.39 18.76 -3.01
C ALA A 382 -45.40 17.55 -3.95
N LEU A 383 -45.58 16.37 -3.38
CA LEU A 383 -45.52 15.07 -4.02
C LEU A 383 -46.91 14.41 -4.03
N PRO A 384 -47.25 13.62 -5.05
CA PRO A 384 -48.51 12.88 -5.10
C PRO A 384 -48.59 11.77 -4.02
N ASP A 385 -49.80 11.24 -3.81
CA ASP A 385 -50.02 10.08 -2.95
C ASP A 385 -49.29 8.86 -3.53
N ALA A 386 -48.25 8.40 -2.85
CA ALA A 386 -47.38 7.30 -3.27
C ALA A 386 -46.47 6.84 -2.11
N LEU A 387 -45.72 5.75 -2.33
CA LEU A 387 -44.59 5.35 -1.50
C LEU A 387 -43.30 5.94 -2.04
N TYR A 388 -42.51 6.53 -1.15
CA TYR A 388 -41.21 7.09 -1.47
C TYR A 388 -40.11 6.44 -0.65
N SER A 389 -38.95 6.29 -1.27
CA SER A 389 -37.65 6.10 -0.64
C SER A 389 -36.96 7.45 -0.51
N VAL A 390 -36.29 7.70 0.62
CA VAL A 390 -35.54 8.92 0.92
C VAL A 390 -34.13 8.51 1.28
N THR A 391 -33.16 8.90 0.44
CA THR A 391 -31.73 8.67 0.66
C THR A 391 -31.07 9.95 1.13
N VAL A 392 -30.20 9.85 2.14
CA VAL A 392 -29.50 10.98 2.75
C VAL A 392 -28.02 10.65 2.92
N SER A 393 -27.15 11.54 2.45
CA SER A 393 -25.70 11.57 2.74
C SER A 393 -25.27 12.95 3.21
N ALA A 394 -24.11 13.05 3.84
CA ALA A 394 -23.51 14.31 4.27
C ALA A 394 -22.07 14.44 3.75
N ILE A 395 -21.68 15.68 3.40
CA ILE A 395 -20.34 16.04 2.93
C ILE A 395 -19.76 17.07 3.90
N ASP A 396 -18.53 16.88 4.33
CA ASP A 396 -17.79 17.83 5.18
C ASP A 396 -17.18 19.00 4.38
N ASN A 397 -16.46 19.89 5.08
CA ASN A 397 -15.80 21.04 4.48
C ASN A 397 -14.45 20.73 3.79
N GLU A 398 -14.08 19.45 3.74
CA GLU A 398 -12.91 18.88 3.09
C GLU A 398 -13.31 17.90 1.96
N SER A 399 -14.61 17.87 1.60
CA SER A 399 -15.22 17.12 0.50
C SER A 399 -15.29 15.60 0.67
N LYS A 400 -15.24 15.06 1.89
CA LYS A 400 -15.51 13.63 2.14
C LYS A 400 -16.98 13.40 2.47
N ALA A 401 -17.55 12.34 1.89
CA ALA A 401 -18.95 11.99 2.00
C ALA A 401 -19.17 10.84 2.99
N SER A 402 -20.29 10.89 3.70
CA SER A 402 -20.81 9.78 4.52
C SER A 402 -21.40 8.68 3.64
N ASP A 403 -21.57 7.50 4.22
CA ASP A 403 -22.46 6.48 3.65
C ASP A 403 -23.89 7.01 3.51
N ASP A 404 -24.62 6.45 2.54
CA ASP A 404 -26.03 6.77 2.30
C ASP A 404 -26.94 6.04 3.30
N ILE A 405 -27.86 6.78 3.93
CA ILE A 405 -28.93 6.20 4.77
C ILE A 405 -30.27 6.35 4.06
N THR A 406 -30.98 5.22 3.92
CA THR A 406 -32.28 5.17 3.22
C THR A 406 -33.46 4.90 4.16
N LEU A 407 -34.51 5.71 4.05
CA LEU A 407 -35.79 5.61 4.77
C LEU A 407 -36.96 5.48 3.79
N THR A 408 -38.12 4.99 4.24
CA THR A 408 -39.35 5.01 3.43
C THR A 408 -40.44 5.88 4.05
N GLN A 409 -41.21 6.55 3.19
CA GLN A 409 -42.31 7.40 3.60
C GLN A 409 -43.46 7.33 2.61
N ARG A 410 -44.67 7.03 3.09
CA ARG A 410 -45.90 7.11 2.30
C ARG A 410 -46.57 8.46 2.47
N ILE A 411 -47.06 9.00 1.36
CA ILE A 411 -48.02 10.11 1.30
C ILE A 411 -49.38 9.53 0.87
N GLY A 412 -50.44 9.96 1.53
CA GLY A 412 -51.80 9.53 1.20
C GLY A 412 -52.29 8.30 1.97
N ALA A 413 -53.50 7.85 1.61
CA ALA A 413 -54.06 6.63 2.17
C ALA A 413 -53.29 5.41 1.64
N PRO A 414 -53.10 4.35 2.45
CA PRO A 414 -52.51 3.12 1.95
C PRO A 414 -53.38 2.56 0.81
N PRO A 415 -52.77 2.01 -0.25
CA PRO A 415 -53.49 1.32 -1.32
C PRO A 415 -54.29 0.12 -0.77
N ALA A 416 -55.13 -0.49 -1.61
CA ALA A 416 -55.82 -1.71 -1.24
C ALA A 416 -54.81 -2.77 -0.81
N ASN A 417 -55.13 -3.52 0.25
CA ASN A 417 -54.20 -4.48 0.83
C ASN A 417 -53.62 -5.42 -0.22
N GLN A 418 -52.31 -5.51 -0.25
CA GLN A 418 -51.58 -6.46 -1.06
C GLN A 418 -50.51 -7.14 -0.18
N PRO A 419 -50.04 -8.34 -0.57
CA PRO A 419 -48.91 -8.94 0.12
C PRO A 419 -47.65 -8.07 -0.05
N PRO A 420 -46.76 -8.03 0.96
CA PRO A 420 -45.43 -7.44 0.83
C PRO A 420 -44.69 -8.03 -0.38
N GLN A 421 -43.80 -7.29 -1.02
CA GLN A 421 -42.96 -7.78 -2.12
C GLN A 421 -41.54 -8.02 -1.61
N LEU A 422 -40.93 -9.13 -2.02
CA LEU A 422 -39.55 -9.51 -1.72
C LEU A 422 -38.72 -9.37 -3.01
N SER A 423 -37.48 -8.92 -2.89
CA SER A 423 -36.54 -8.79 -4.01
C SER A 423 -35.09 -8.80 -3.54
N ALA A 424 -34.15 -9.03 -4.45
CA ALA A 424 -32.70 -8.98 -4.20
C ALA A 424 -32.24 -9.85 -3.02
N LEU A 425 -32.70 -11.12 -2.98
CA LEU A 425 -32.26 -12.05 -1.95
C LEU A 425 -30.79 -12.42 -2.18
N SER A 426 -29.99 -12.40 -1.11
CA SER A 426 -28.61 -12.90 -1.10
C SER A 426 -28.37 -13.76 0.14
N ALA A 427 -27.39 -14.66 0.08
CA ALA A 427 -27.01 -15.53 1.17
C ALA A 427 -25.49 -15.62 1.30
N ALA A 428 -24.95 -15.09 2.41
CA ALA A 428 -23.53 -15.22 2.75
C ALA A 428 -23.34 -16.39 3.72
N VAL A 429 -22.38 -17.27 3.43
CA VAL A 429 -22.10 -18.47 4.23
C VAL A 429 -20.80 -18.31 5.01
N SER A 430 -20.84 -18.62 6.30
CA SER A 430 -19.65 -18.71 7.16
C SER A 430 -19.75 -19.95 8.04
N GLY A 431 -18.93 -20.96 7.75
CA GLY A 431 -19.02 -22.27 8.40
C GLY A 431 -20.39 -22.93 8.22
N GLN A 432 -21.04 -23.30 9.33
CA GLN A 432 -22.41 -23.85 9.35
C GLN A 432 -23.50 -22.78 9.58
N CYS A 433 -23.17 -21.51 9.34
CA CYS A 433 -24.10 -20.40 9.41
C CYS A 433 -24.32 -19.81 8.02
N ALA A 434 -25.56 -19.43 7.73
CA ALA A 434 -25.91 -18.62 6.57
C ALA A 434 -26.65 -17.37 7.02
N THR A 435 -26.20 -16.22 6.53
CA THR A 435 -26.86 -14.93 6.69
C THR A 435 -27.59 -14.61 5.41
N VAL A 436 -28.91 -14.56 5.47
CA VAL A 436 -29.78 -14.22 4.35
C VAL A 436 -30.18 -12.75 4.46
N THR A 437 -29.94 -12.00 3.40
CA THR A 437 -30.32 -10.59 3.26
C THR A 437 -31.25 -10.40 2.08
N GLY A 438 -31.92 -9.25 2.03
CA GLY A 438 -32.68 -8.83 0.85
C GLY A 438 -33.53 -7.61 1.13
N THR A 439 -34.43 -7.29 0.20
CA THR A 439 -35.36 -6.17 0.31
C THR A 439 -36.80 -6.65 0.48
N VAL A 440 -37.55 -5.93 1.29
CA VAL A 440 -38.98 -6.11 1.53
C VAL A 440 -39.68 -4.76 1.40
N VAL A 441 -40.62 -4.68 0.47
CA VAL A 441 -41.44 -3.49 0.27
C VAL A 441 -42.89 -3.86 0.49
N ASP A 442 -43.47 -3.35 1.56
CA ASP A 442 -44.90 -3.40 1.76
C ASP A 442 -45.53 -2.04 1.45
N VAL A 443 -46.25 -1.96 0.33
CA VAL A 443 -46.81 -0.70 -0.12
C VAL A 443 -47.86 -0.18 0.86
N ASN A 444 -48.66 -1.02 1.50
CA ASN A 444 -49.70 -0.60 2.45
C ASN A 444 -49.12 -0.21 3.82
N GLN A 445 -47.81 -0.40 4.03
CA GLN A 445 -47.08 -0.09 5.26
C GLN A 445 -47.66 -0.74 6.53
N ASP A 446 -48.22 -1.93 6.39
CA ASP A 446 -48.67 -2.79 7.48
C ASP A 446 -47.92 -4.13 7.52
N LEU A 447 -46.64 -4.13 7.13
CA LEU A 447 -45.72 -5.25 7.31
C LEU A 447 -45.70 -5.66 8.78
N ASN A 448 -45.97 -6.95 9.04
CA ASN A 448 -46.04 -7.49 10.39
C ASN A 448 -44.79 -8.30 10.72
N THR A 449 -44.38 -9.23 9.85
CA THR A 449 -43.20 -10.08 10.08
C THR A 449 -42.48 -10.41 8.78
N VAL A 450 -41.15 -10.49 8.84
CA VAL A 450 -40.33 -11.20 7.85
C VAL A 450 -39.67 -12.36 8.57
N ASN A 451 -39.89 -13.58 8.08
CA ASN A 451 -39.30 -14.79 8.64
C ASN A 451 -38.50 -15.51 7.57
N VAL A 452 -37.32 -16.00 7.93
CA VAL A 452 -36.47 -16.83 7.08
C VAL A 452 -36.48 -18.25 7.64
N ALA A 453 -37.03 -19.17 6.87
CA ALA A 453 -37.06 -20.58 7.20
C ALA A 453 -35.83 -21.27 6.63
N PHE A 454 -34.92 -21.66 7.51
CA PHE A 454 -33.76 -22.50 7.19
C PHE A 454 -34.13 -23.99 7.35
N ALA A 455 -33.21 -24.88 6.99
CA ALA A 455 -33.42 -26.33 7.08
C ALA A 455 -33.75 -26.83 8.51
N ASN A 456 -33.25 -26.15 9.55
CA ASN A 456 -33.36 -26.58 10.95
C ASN A 456 -34.27 -25.69 11.82
N ASN A 457 -34.52 -24.44 11.43
CA ASN A 457 -35.28 -23.48 12.22
C ASN A 457 -35.94 -22.39 11.35
N VAL A 458 -36.75 -21.55 12.00
CA VAL A 458 -37.29 -20.32 11.40
C VAL A 458 -36.82 -19.15 12.25
N VAL A 459 -36.22 -18.16 11.61
CA VAL A 459 -35.66 -16.97 12.26
C VAL A 459 -36.46 -15.75 11.83
N SER A 460 -36.88 -14.92 12.78
CA SER A 460 -37.48 -13.62 12.46
C SER A 460 -36.37 -12.63 12.08
N ALA A 461 -36.45 -12.08 10.88
CA ALA A 461 -35.47 -11.15 10.35
C ALA A 461 -35.56 -9.79 11.05
N SER A 462 -34.41 -9.16 11.26
CA SER A 462 -34.35 -7.72 11.57
C SER A 462 -34.59 -6.94 10.30
N VAL A 463 -35.49 -5.95 10.34
CA VAL A 463 -35.83 -5.08 9.19
C VAL A 463 -35.40 -3.66 9.50
N THR A 464 -34.65 -3.02 8.59
CA THR A 464 -34.20 -1.63 8.70
C THR A 464 -34.51 -0.91 7.39
N GLY A 465 -35.42 0.06 7.40
CA GLY A 465 -35.91 0.66 6.16
C GLY A 465 -36.64 -0.38 5.29
N THR A 466 -36.12 -0.66 4.10
CA THR A 466 -36.60 -1.73 3.21
C THR A 466 -35.75 -3.00 3.25
N THR A 467 -34.61 -3.00 3.94
CA THR A 467 -33.72 -4.16 3.96
C THR A 467 -34.04 -5.07 5.14
N PHE A 468 -33.84 -6.38 4.96
CA PHE A 468 -33.95 -7.36 6.03
C PHE A 468 -32.69 -8.23 6.10
N MET A 469 -32.44 -8.77 7.30
CA MET A 469 -31.35 -9.71 7.55
C MET A 469 -31.79 -10.77 8.57
N ALA A 470 -31.45 -12.04 8.32
CA ALA A 470 -31.59 -13.12 9.27
C ALA A 470 -30.44 -14.13 9.14
N GLU A 471 -29.90 -14.58 10.27
CA GLU A 471 -28.86 -15.62 10.31
C GLU A 471 -29.41 -16.93 10.87
N GLY A 472 -29.11 -18.03 10.18
CA GLY A 472 -29.39 -19.39 10.63
C GLY A 472 -28.10 -20.18 10.76
N CYS A 473 -27.81 -20.71 11.96
CA CYS A 473 -26.62 -21.51 12.26
C CYS A 473 -26.94 -23.00 12.51
N ASN A 474 -25.89 -23.82 12.52
CA ASN A 474 -25.96 -25.28 12.66
C ASN A 474 -26.72 -25.94 11.50
N LEU A 475 -26.53 -25.42 10.29
CA LEU A 475 -27.11 -25.95 9.07
C LEU A 475 -26.36 -27.23 8.63
N PRO A 476 -27.06 -28.23 8.08
CA PRO A 476 -26.42 -29.44 7.59
C PRO A 476 -25.50 -29.12 6.41
N GLY A 477 -24.43 -29.89 6.22
CA GLY A 477 -23.54 -29.73 5.06
C GLY A 477 -24.19 -30.09 3.73
N GLY A 478 -23.70 -29.47 2.65
CA GLY A 478 -24.18 -29.56 1.28
C GLY A 478 -25.18 -28.47 0.91
N LEU A 479 -25.94 -28.72 -0.17
CA LEU A 479 -26.89 -27.76 -0.70
C LEU A 479 -28.04 -27.53 0.29
N ASN A 480 -28.14 -26.30 0.76
CA ASN A 480 -29.20 -25.81 1.62
C ASN A 480 -30.10 -24.84 0.88
N GLN A 481 -31.25 -24.60 1.49
CA GLN A 481 -32.24 -23.66 1.00
C GLN A 481 -32.82 -22.88 2.18
N ALA A 482 -33.01 -21.58 2.00
CA ALA A 482 -33.77 -20.74 2.90
C ALA A 482 -34.98 -20.16 2.17
N THR A 483 -36.14 -20.22 2.82
CA THR A 483 -37.37 -19.58 2.31
C THR A 483 -37.68 -18.35 3.14
N VAL A 484 -37.62 -17.18 2.52
CA VAL A 484 -38.03 -15.91 3.11
C VAL A 484 -39.53 -15.78 2.93
N THR A 485 -40.25 -15.41 3.99
CA THR A 485 -41.69 -15.13 3.96
C THR A 485 -41.96 -13.81 4.67
N ALA A 486 -42.48 -12.84 3.92
CA ALA A 486 -42.96 -11.57 4.44
C ALA A 486 -44.48 -11.64 4.59
N THR A 487 -45.02 -11.19 5.73
CA THR A 487 -46.46 -11.23 6.03
C THR A 487 -46.91 -9.89 6.59
N ASP A 488 -48.04 -9.38 6.12
CA ASP A 488 -48.66 -8.15 6.62
C ASP A 488 -49.58 -8.40 7.85
N THR A 489 -50.14 -7.34 8.43
CA THR A 489 -51.05 -7.45 9.59
C THR A 489 -52.36 -8.16 9.27
N GLN A 490 -52.69 -8.30 8.00
CA GLN A 490 -53.93 -8.87 7.47
C GLN A 490 -53.74 -10.30 6.96
N GLN A 491 -52.54 -10.85 7.16
CA GLN A 491 -52.12 -12.21 6.81
C GLN A 491 -51.99 -12.46 5.31
N LEU A 492 -51.81 -11.42 4.49
CA LEU A 492 -51.31 -11.58 3.13
C LEU A 492 -49.79 -11.73 3.17
N SER A 493 -49.25 -12.64 2.36
CA SER A 493 -47.83 -12.96 2.37
C SER A 493 -47.27 -13.17 0.98
N SER A 494 -45.98 -12.87 0.82
CA SER A 494 -45.13 -13.34 -0.27
C SER A 494 -44.02 -14.23 0.28
N SER A 495 -43.51 -15.11 -0.56
CA SER A 495 -42.37 -15.95 -0.22
C SER A 495 -41.43 -16.07 -1.42
N GLU A 496 -40.13 -15.99 -1.14
CA GLU A 496 -39.07 -16.28 -2.08
C GLU A 496 -38.06 -17.24 -1.46
N THR A 497 -37.28 -17.89 -2.31
CA THR A 497 -36.43 -18.98 -1.89
C THR A 497 -35.05 -18.85 -2.52
N ILE A 498 -34.02 -18.90 -1.70
CA ILE A 498 -32.62 -18.89 -2.10
C ILE A 498 -31.93 -20.19 -1.72
N THR A 499 -31.00 -20.64 -2.55
CA THR A 499 -30.15 -21.81 -2.29
C THR A 499 -28.71 -21.39 -2.08
N PHE A 500 -28.02 -22.08 -1.18
CA PHE A 500 -26.61 -21.85 -0.87
C PHE A 500 -25.99 -23.15 -0.35
N ASP A 501 -24.70 -23.35 -0.55
CA ASP A 501 -23.99 -24.53 -0.05
C ASP A 501 -23.36 -24.25 1.32
N ILE A 502 -23.57 -25.16 2.26
CA ILE A 502 -22.93 -25.14 3.57
C ILE A 502 -21.83 -26.20 3.54
N ASP A 503 -20.58 -25.81 3.78
CA ASP A 503 -19.62 -26.80 4.21
C ASP A 503 -20.00 -27.23 5.65
N ALA A 504 -20.07 -28.52 5.96
CA ALA A 504 -20.22 -28.95 7.37
C ALA A 504 -18.87 -28.95 8.10
N GLY A 505 -17.78 -29.00 7.34
CA GLY A 505 -16.47 -29.40 7.82
C GLY A 505 -16.46 -30.86 8.26
N VAL A 506 -15.30 -31.31 8.72
CA VAL A 506 -15.16 -32.59 9.40
C VAL A 506 -14.98 -32.30 10.88
N THR A 507 -15.83 -32.88 11.74
CA THR A 507 -15.70 -32.78 13.20
C THR A 507 -15.15 -34.08 13.76
N GLY A 508 -14.10 -33.98 14.56
CA GLY A 508 -13.66 -35.09 15.40
C GLY A 508 -12.48 -34.73 16.27
N ASP A 509 -11.96 -35.74 16.97
CA ASP A 509 -10.78 -35.57 17.80
C ASP A 509 -9.52 -35.38 16.94
N TYR A 510 -8.44 -34.96 17.59
CA TYR A 510 -7.17 -34.75 16.88
C TYR A 510 -6.67 -36.01 16.14
N ASN A 511 -7.02 -37.22 16.61
CA ASN A 511 -6.61 -38.47 15.95
C ASN A 511 -7.32 -38.64 14.61
N LEU A 512 -8.61 -38.32 14.52
CA LEU A 512 -9.34 -38.30 13.26
C LEU A 512 -8.63 -37.38 12.26
N HIS A 513 -8.37 -36.14 12.65
CA HIS A 513 -7.76 -35.13 11.77
C HIS A 513 -6.33 -35.49 11.35
N ILE A 514 -5.55 -36.16 12.19
CA ILE A 514 -4.24 -36.70 11.79
C ILE A 514 -4.40 -37.87 10.81
N ASN A 515 -5.33 -38.78 11.06
CA ASN A 515 -5.50 -39.98 10.24
C ASN A 515 -6.03 -39.66 8.84
N GLU A 516 -6.91 -38.66 8.74
CA GLU A 516 -7.45 -38.15 7.47
C GLU A 516 -6.51 -37.15 6.78
N GLY A 517 -5.37 -36.80 7.41
CA GLY A 517 -4.38 -35.90 6.83
C GLY A 517 -4.74 -34.42 6.89
N HIS A 518 -5.85 -34.04 7.55
CA HIS A 518 -6.25 -32.66 7.78
C HIS A 518 -5.19 -31.88 8.58
N ILE A 519 -4.43 -32.56 9.45
CA ILE A 519 -3.24 -32.01 10.12
C ILE A 519 -2.12 -33.07 10.13
N THR A 520 -0.86 -32.63 10.24
CA THR A 520 0.28 -33.56 10.27
C THR A 520 1.25 -33.24 11.40
N TRP A 521 2.10 -34.22 11.76
CA TRP A 521 3.17 -34.02 12.74
C TRP A 521 4.17 -32.96 12.25
N GLY A 522 3.98 -31.72 12.71
CA GLY A 522 4.82 -30.56 12.38
C GLY A 522 4.08 -29.41 11.69
N VAL A 523 2.88 -29.64 11.14
CA VAL A 523 2.04 -28.61 10.48
C VAL A 523 0.62 -28.70 11.03
N GLY A 524 0.14 -27.63 11.66
CA GLY A 524 -1.17 -27.57 12.33
C GLY A 524 -1.23 -28.26 13.69
N TYR A 525 -0.52 -29.37 13.87
CA TYR A 525 -0.61 -30.21 15.07
C TYR A 525 -0.46 -29.46 16.40
N SER A 526 0.60 -28.66 16.56
CA SER A 526 0.86 -27.97 17.83
C SER A 526 -0.18 -26.91 18.14
N ALA A 527 -0.65 -26.18 17.12
CA ALA A 527 -1.66 -25.16 17.26
C ALA A 527 -3.03 -25.76 17.61
N CYS A 528 -3.45 -26.80 16.88
CA CYS A 528 -4.69 -27.54 17.15
C CYS A 528 -4.70 -28.15 18.56
N TYR A 529 -3.59 -28.75 18.99
CA TYR A 529 -3.48 -29.34 20.32
C TYR A 529 -3.49 -28.28 21.43
N LEU A 530 -2.88 -27.11 21.21
CA LEU A 530 -2.91 -26.00 22.17
C LEU A 530 -4.32 -25.40 22.31
N ALA A 531 -5.04 -25.26 21.21
CA ALA A 531 -6.38 -24.68 21.18
C ALA A 531 -7.47 -25.64 21.70
N PHE A 532 -7.46 -26.89 21.24
CA PHE A 532 -8.57 -27.83 21.48
C PHE A 532 -8.20 -29.03 22.38
N GLY A 533 -6.91 -29.27 22.63
CA GLY A 533 -6.45 -30.40 23.45
C GLY A 533 -6.85 -31.74 22.84
N THR A 534 -7.68 -32.51 23.57
CA THR A 534 -8.27 -33.79 23.09
C THR A 534 -9.78 -33.69 22.86
N SER A 535 -10.34 -32.48 22.88
CA SER A 535 -11.75 -32.29 22.53
C SER A 535 -11.94 -32.39 21.02
N ASP A 536 -13.14 -32.75 20.60
CA ASP A 536 -13.51 -32.70 19.19
C ASP A 536 -13.53 -31.24 18.72
N PHE A 537 -13.03 -31.00 17.51
CA PHE A 537 -13.08 -29.71 16.83
C PHE A 537 -13.44 -29.93 15.35
N THR A 538 -13.90 -28.87 14.69
CA THR A 538 -14.31 -28.92 13.29
C THR A 538 -13.24 -28.28 12.44
N MET A 539 -12.82 -28.94 11.37
CA MET A 539 -11.94 -28.38 10.35
C MET A 539 -12.66 -28.30 9.00
N ARG A 540 -12.34 -27.26 8.23
CA ARG A 540 -12.87 -27.00 6.89
C ARG A 540 -11.75 -26.82 5.90
N GLU A 541 -12.01 -27.12 4.65
CA GLU A 541 -11.04 -26.98 3.57
C GLU A 541 -11.13 -25.56 2.99
N TYR A 542 -9.99 -24.85 2.95
CA TYR A 542 -9.86 -23.50 2.39
C TYR A 542 -8.82 -23.52 1.26
N ASP A 543 -9.04 -22.73 0.22
CA ASP A 543 -8.08 -22.62 -0.89
C ASP A 543 -6.73 -22.08 -0.41
N ALA A 544 -5.66 -22.72 -0.86
CA ALA A 544 -4.27 -22.36 -0.61
C ALA A 544 -3.54 -21.99 -1.92
N GLY A 545 -4.27 -21.89 -3.04
CA GLY A 545 -3.79 -21.54 -4.36
C GLY A 545 -3.23 -22.72 -5.15
N SER A 546 -3.10 -22.55 -6.47
CA SER A 546 -2.58 -23.58 -7.40
C SER A 546 -3.34 -24.93 -7.36
N GLY A 547 -4.63 -24.91 -7.02
CA GLY A 547 -5.46 -26.11 -6.87
C GLY A 547 -5.13 -26.94 -5.63
N GLN A 548 -4.53 -26.33 -4.61
CA GLN A 548 -4.28 -26.93 -3.31
C GLN A 548 -5.15 -26.25 -2.25
N CYS A 549 -5.50 -27.00 -1.21
CA CYS A 549 -6.29 -26.52 -0.10
C CYS A 549 -5.63 -26.89 1.24
N ASN A 550 -5.89 -26.08 2.26
CA ASN A 550 -5.52 -26.34 3.66
C ASN A 550 -6.79 -26.66 4.46
N TRP A 551 -6.70 -27.60 5.39
CA TRP A 551 -7.74 -27.78 6.39
C TRP A 551 -7.50 -26.84 7.57
N VAL A 552 -8.45 -25.98 7.91
CA VAL A 552 -8.32 -25.01 9.00
C VAL A 552 -9.45 -25.22 10.00
N ALA A 553 -9.13 -25.19 11.30
CA ALA A 553 -10.13 -25.34 12.34
C ALA A 553 -10.99 -24.08 12.54
N ASP A 554 -12.27 -24.31 12.77
CA ASP A 554 -13.24 -23.25 13.04
C ASP A 554 -12.82 -22.42 14.25
N GLY A 555 -12.72 -21.09 14.07
CA GLY A 555 -12.37 -20.15 15.12
C GLY A 555 -10.91 -20.18 15.58
N GLU A 556 -10.05 -20.99 14.96
CA GLU A 556 -8.62 -21.05 15.26
C GLU A 556 -7.80 -21.19 13.97
N PRO A 557 -7.55 -20.06 13.26
CA PRO A 557 -6.81 -20.07 12.00
C PRO A 557 -5.39 -20.63 12.12
N SER A 558 -4.79 -20.54 13.31
CA SER A 558 -3.45 -21.10 13.56
C SER A 558 -3.45 -22.64 13.54
N CYS A 559 -4.60 -23.27 13.78
CA CYS A 559 -4.83 -24.70 13.63
C CYS A 559 -5.14 -25.02 12.16
N ALA A 560 -4.11 -24.88 11.31
CA ALA A 560 -4.17 -25.15 9.88
C ALA A 560 -3.25 -26.30 9.47
N GLY A 561 -3.78 -27.20 8.65
CA GLY A 561 -3.09 -28.34 8.04
C GLY A 561 -2.14 -27.96 6.91
N PRO A 562 -1.40 -28.94 6.37
CA PRO A 562 -0.57 -28.73 5.19
C PRO A 562 -1.42 -28.50 3.93
N ALA A 563 -0.84 -27.80 2.96
CA ALA A 563 -1.41 -27.69 1.61
C ALA A 563 -1.42 -29.05 0.92
N GLN A 564 -2.61 -29.47 0.51
CA GLN A 564 -2.86 -30.75 -0.14
C GLN A 564 -3.86 -30.59 -1.28
N ALA A 565 -3.97 -31.59 -2.15
CA ALA A 565 -4.98 -31.56 -3.21
C ALA A 565 -6.38 -31.50 -2.57
N CYS A 566 -7.21 -30.55 -3.03
CA CYS A 566 -8.55 -30.34 -2.48
C CYS A 566 -9.38 -31.64 -2.58
N THR A 567 -10.02 -32.00 -1.48
CA THR A 567 -10.78 -33.25 -1.34
C THR A 567 -12.14 -33.20 -2.03
N VAL A 568 -12.68 -31.99 -2.23
CA VAL A 568 -13.93 -31.76 -2.96
C VAL A 568 -13.59 -31.43 -4.41
N THR A 569 -13.90 -32.34 -5.33
CA THR A 569 -14.16 -31.96 -6.73
C THR A 569 -15.57 -31.37 -6.79
N THR A 570 -15.75 -30.19 -6.21
CA THR A 570 -16.82 -29.29 -6.65
C THR A 570 -16.33 -28.56 -7.91
N PRO A 571 -17.26 -28.05 -8.75
CA PRO A 571 -16.91 -27.32 -9.97
C PRO A 571 -15.92 -26.20 -9.62
N PRO A 572 -15.18 -25.64 -10.61
CA PRO A 572 -14.27 -24.54 -10.32
C PRO A 572 -15.00 -23.53 -9.43
N THR A 573 -14.30 -23.02 -8.40
CA THR A 573 -14.71 -21.75 -7.78
C THR A 573 -15.20 -20.88 -8.92
N PRO A 574 -16.46 -20.43 -8.89
CA PRO A 574 -16.92 -19.50 -9.90
C PRO A 574 -15.86 -18.41 -9.95
N VAL A 575 -15.27 -18.23 -11.13
CA VAL A 575 -14.23 -17.22 -11.31
C VAL A 575 -14.88 -15.91 -10.90
N ASP A 576 -14.19 -15.10 -10.13
CA ASP A 576 -14.60 -13.74 -9.78
C ASP A 576 -13.43 -12.90 -10.28
N SER A 577 -13.54 -12.41 -11.52
CA SER A 577 -12.40 -11.85 -12.24
C SER A 577 -12.04 -10.44 -11.75
N ASP A 578 -12.93 -9.77 -11.01
CA ASP A 578 -12.70 -8.42 -10.49
C ASP A 578 -12.64 -8.33 -8.95
N ASN A 579 -12.90 -9.43 -8.24
CA ASN A 579 -12.88 -9.58 -6.78
C ASN A 579 -13.86 -8.68 -6.04
N ASP A 580 -15.05 -8.45 -6.59
CA ASP A 580 -16.11 -7.69 -5.93
C ASP A 580 -16.97 -8.53 -4.97
N GLY A 581 -16.76 -9.85 -4.96
CA GLY A 581 -17.47 -10.82 -4.13
C GLY A 581 -18.65 -11.50 -4.81
N ILE A 582 -18.89 -11.24 -6.10
CA ILE A 582 -19.84 -11.91 -6.96
C ILE A 582 -19.08 -12.76 -7.99
N ALA A 583 -19.61 -13.92 -8.31
CA ALA A 583 -19.02 -14.86 -9.25
C ALA A 583 -19.32 -14.46 -10.71
N ASP A 584 -18.37 -14.53 -11.65
CA ASP A 584 -18.51 -14.27 -13.10
C ASP A 584 -19.79 -14.88 -13.73
N ASP A 585 -20.26 -16.03 -13.25
CA ASP A 585 -21.46 -16.71 -13.78
C ASP A 585 -22.78 -16.14 -13.24
N SER A 586 -22.69 -15.31 -12.21
CA SER A 586 -23.75 -14.66 -11.46
C SER A 586 -23.54 -13.13 -11.39
N ASP A 587 -22.48 -12.64 -12.01
CA ASP A 587 -22.03 -11.27 -12.04
C ASP A 587 -22.47 -10.61 -13.35
N ASN A 588 -23.23 -9.53 -13.25
CA ASN A 588 -23.63 -8.74 -14.41
C ASN A 588 -22.52 -7.81 -14.92
N CYS A 589 -21.39 -7.70 -14.21
CA CYS A 589 -20.13 -7.11 -14.67
C CYS A 589 -18.88 -7.92 -14.31
N PRO A 590 -18.67 -9.12 -14.90
CA PRO A 590 -17.61 -10.07 -14.50
C PRO A 590 -16.17 -9.56 -14.40
N ASN A 591 -15.85 -8.38 -14.93
CA ASN A 591 -14.50 -7.81 -14.92
C ASN A 591 -14.45 -6.38 -14.34
N ASN A 592 -15.55 -5.88 -13.80
CA ASN A 592 -15.72 -4.51 -13.35
C ASN A 592 -16.52 -4.47 -12.04
N ALA A 593 -15.77 -4.42 -10.93
CA ALA A 593 -16.32 -4.60 -9.59
C ALA A 593 -17.59 -3.78 -9.32
N ASN A 594 -18.70 -4.46 -9.08
CA ASN A 594 -20.01 -3.92 -8.77
C ASN A 594 -20.77 -4.86 -7.82
N ALA A 595 -20.31 -4.95 -6.58
CA ALA A 595 -20.89 -5.84 -5.56
C ALA A 595 -22.40 -5.64 -5.30
N ASP A 596 -22.98 -4.52 -5.75
CA ASP A 596 -24.40 -4.21 -5.66
C ASP A 596 -25.24 -4.80 -6.82
N GLN A 597 -24.58 -5.30 -7.86
CA GLN A 597 -25.15 -5.89 -9.07
C GLN A 597 -26.22 -4.99 -9.69
N ALA A 598 -26.03 -3.67 -9.61
CA ALA A 598 -27.00 -2.72 -10.13
C ALA A 598 -27.11 -2.85 -11.66
N ASP A 599 -28.33 -3.06 -12.15
CA ASP A 599 -28.69 -3.18 -13.57
C ASP A 599 -30.02 -2.43 -13.74
N ASN A 600 -29.92 -1.15 -14.11
CA ASN A 600 -31.02 -0.19 -14.06
C ASN A 600 -32.04 -0.42 -15.19
N ASP A 601 -31.59 -0.94 -16.34
CA ASP A 601 -32.44 -1.18 -17.50
C ASP A 601 -32.88 -2.65 -17.67
N SER A 602 -32.32 -3.54 -16.84
CA SER A 602 -32.62 -4.96 -16.74
C SER A 602 -32.28 -5.76 -18.01
N ASP A 603 -31.25 -5.35 -18.74
CA ASP A 603 -30.78 -6.06 -19.93
C ASP A 603 -29.81 -7.23 -19.61
N GLY A 604 -29.35 -7.31 -18.35
CA GLY A 604 -28.46 -8.33 -17.83
C GLY A 604 -26.99 -7.92 -17.80
N ILE A 605 -26.65 -6.68 -18.14
CA ILE A 605 -25.33 -6.05 -18.00
C ILE A 605 -25.43 -5.05 -16.84
N GLY A 606 -24.46 -5.07 -15.92
CA GLY A 606 -24.49 -4.17 -14.76
C GLY A 606 -24.10 -2.74 -15.15
N ASN A 607 -24.63 -1.75 -14.43
CA ASN A 607 -24.45 -0.32 -14.67
C ASN A 607 -22.98 0.11 -14.82
N VAL A 608 -22.05 -0.60 -14.18
CA VAL A 608 -20.61 -0.28 -14.17
C VAL A 608 -19.95 -0.70 -15.49
N CYS A 609 -20.48 -1.71 -16.18
CA CYS A 609 -19.99 -2.25 -17.44
C CYS A 609 -20.98 -2.13 -18.60
N ASP A 610 -22.17 -1.56 -18.35
CA ASP A 610 -23.17 -1.23 -19.33
C ASP A 610 -22.92 0.18 -19.90
N ALA A 611 -22.90 0.27 -21.23
CA ALA A 611 -22.76 1.54 -21.95
C ALA A 611 -24.08 2.33 -22.00
N THR A 612 -25.21 1.66 -21.77
CA THR A 612 -26.55 2.25 -21.65
C THR A 612 -27.25 1.90 -20.33
N PRO A 613 -26.68 2.21 -19.14
CA PRO A 613 -27.21 1.77 -17.85
C PRO A 613 -28.70 2.06 -17.62
N ASP A 614 -29.26 3.07 -18.30
CA ASP A 614 -30.65 3.50 -18.16
C ASP A 614 -31.56 3.10 -19.36
N GLY A 615 -31.11 2.21 -20.26
CA GLY A 615 -31.93 1.66 -21.34
C GLY A 615 -32.20 2.64 -22.47
N GLU A 616 -31.27 3.56 -22.70
CA GLU A 616 -31.40 4.56 -23.76
C GLU A 616 -31.43 3.88 -25.13
N THR A 617 -32.62 3.86 -25.74
CA THR A 617 -32.83 3.42 -27.13
C THR A 617 -32.25 4.43 -28.13
N GLN A 618 -30.93 4.61 -28.14
CA GLN A 618 -30.21 5.10 -29.32
C GLN A 618 -28.70 4.81 -29.29
N ILE A 619 -28.33 3.55 -29.40
CA ILE A 619 -26.96 3.18 -29.76
C ILE A 619 -26.71 3.53 -31.22
N THR A 620 -25.85 4.54 -31.41
CA THR A 620 -25.41 5.00 -32.72
C THR A 620 -24.19 4.16 -33.06
N ASP A 621 -24.37 3.23 -33.99
CA ASP A 621 -23.31 2.50 -34.69
C ASP A 621 -23.33 3.03 -36.12
N SER A 622 -22.47 4.01 -36.37
CA SER A 622 -22.47 4.83 -37.58
C SER A 622 -22.03 4.04 -38.81
N ASP A 623 -21.29 2.95 -38.66
CA ASP A 623 -20.75 2.15 -39.76
C ASP A 623 -21.26 0.69 -39.82
N ASN A 624 -22.07 0.29 -38.84
CA ASN A 624 -22.77 -0.99 -38.71
C ASN A 624 -21.84 -2.21 -38.62
N ASP A 625 -20.72 -2.07 -37.92
CA ASP A 625 -19.78 -3.17 -37.70
C ASP A 625 -20.07 -4.01 -36.45
N GLY A 626 -21.01 -3.55 -35.60
CA GLY A 626 -21.42 -4.20 -34.37
C GLY A 626 -20.74 -3.68 -33.11
N ILE A 627 -19.93 -2.63 -33.21
CA ILE A 627 -19.35 -1.85 -32.10
C ILE A 627 -20.00 -0.45 -32.14
N GLU A 628 -20.29 0.11 -30.98
CA GLU A 628 -20.98 1.41 -30.89
C GLU A 628 -20.00 2.57 -31.03
N ASP A 629 -20.40 3.71 -31.61
CA ASP A 629 -19.52 4.86 -31.87
C ASP A 629 -18.72 5.35 -30.64
N ALA A 630 -19.23 5.10 -29.43
CA ALA A 630 -18.58 5.47 -28.17
C ALA A 630 -17.49 4.49 -27.72
N LEU A 631 -17.56 3.24 -28.18
CA LEU A 631 -16.65 2.13 -27.89
C LEU A 631 -15.82 1.72 -29.11
N ASP A 632 -16.15 2.25 -30.28
CA ASP A 632 -15.50 1.97 -31.54
C ASP A 632 -14.26 2.88 -31.70
N ASN A 633 -13.09 2.27 -31.81
CA ASN A 633 -11.84 2.98 -32.10
C ASN A 633 -11.76 3.47 -33.57
N CYS A 634 -12.75 3.15 -34.41
CA CYS A 634 -12.97 3.70 -35.74
C CYS A 634 -14.46 3.96 -36.08
N PRO A 635 -15.15 4.94 -35.44
CA PRO A 635 -16.62 5.16 -35.51
C PRO A 635 -17.23 5.45 -36.90
N ALA A 636 -16.43 5.46 -37.96
CA ALA A 636 -16.86 5.70 -39.33
C ALA A 636 -16.33 4.65 -40.32
N ILE A 637 -15.53 3.68 -39.86
CA ILE A 637 -14.89 2.64 -40.66
C ILE A 637 -14.93 1.31 -39.93
N ALA A 638 -15.88 0.46 -40.35
CA ALA A 638 -16.13 -0.85 -39.78
C ALA A 638 -14.86 -1.69 -39.52
N ASN A 639 -14.62 -2.00 -38.25
CA ASN A 639 -13.58 -2.86 -37.71
C ASN A 639 -14.01 -3.57 -36.42
N ALA A 640 -14.95 -4.50 -36.54
CA ALA A 640 -15.47 -5.31 -35.42
C ALA A 640 -14.43 -6.05 -34.55
N ASN A 641 -13.16 -6.12 -34.98
CA ASN A 641 -12.06 -6.69 -34.21
C ASN A 641 -11.29 -5.68 -33.34
N GLN A 642 -11.58 -4.38 -33.47
CA GLN A 642 -11.06 -3.28 -32.64
C GLN A 642 -9.54 -3.33 -32.44
N VAL A 643 -8.79 -3.76 -33.47
CA VAL A 643 -7.34 -3.86 -33.38
C VAL A 643 -6.75 -2.46 -33.37
N ASP A 644 -5.98 -2.19 -32.34
CA ASP A 644 -5.18 -0.97 -32.11
C ASP A 644 -3.78 -1.45 -31.71
N THR A 645 -2.86 -1.49 -32.68
CA THR A 645 -1.56 -2.11 -32.53
C THR A 645 -0.60 -1.28 -31.67
N ASP A 646 -0.74 0.05 -31.66
CA ASP A 646 0.13 0.97 -30.92
C ASP A 646 -0.51 1.55 -29.64
N ASN A 647 -1.79 1.25 -29.40
CA ASN A 647 -2.59 1.65 -28.25
C ASN A 647 -2.76 3.18 -28.14
N ASP A 648 -2.86 3.88 -29.26
CA ASP A 648 -3.10 5.33 -29.28
C ASP A 648 -4.60 5.70 -29.20
N GLY A 649 -5.49 4.70 -29.26
CA GLY A 649 -6.94 4.85 -29.19
C GLY A 649 -7.62 4.96 -30.55
N LEU A 650 -6.88 4.91 -31.67
CA LEU A 650 -7.40 4.80 -33.03
C LEU A 650 -7.18 3.37 -33.54
N GLY A 651 -8.21 2.77 -34.13
CA GLY A 651 -8.07 1.43 -34.69
C GLY A 651 -7.18 1.43 -35.94
N ASP A 652 -6.45 0.33 -36.17
CA ASP A 652 -5.49 0.15 -37.26
C ASP A 652 -6.05 0.51 -38.66
N VAL A 653 -7.38 0.41 -38.84
CA VAL A 653 -8.05 0.66 -40.12
C VAL A 653 -8.34 2.13 -40.39
N CYS A 654 -8.46 2.95 -39.34
CA CYS A 654 -8.70 4.39 -39.42
C CYS A 654 -7.52 5.22 -38.94
N ASP A 655 -6.49 4.56 -38.38
CA ASP A 655 -5.22 5.16 -38.07
C ASP A 655 -4.30 5.25 -39.30
N SER A 656 -3.68 6.41 -39.47
CA SER A 656 -2.65 6.64 -40.48
C SER A 656 -1.27 6.12 -40.08
N THR A 657 -1.06 5.85 -38.79
CA THR A 657 0.19 5.37 -38.19
C THR A 657 -0.02 4.10 -37.35
N PRO A 658 -0.62 3.01 -37.89
CA PRO A 658 -1.13 1.85 -37.12
C PRO A 658 -0.06 0.96 -36.48
N ASN A 659 1.16 1.43 -36.32
CA ASN A 659 2.24 0.78 -35.57
C ASN A 659 3.04 1.81 -34.74
N GLY A 660 2.45 2.97 -34.42
CA GLY A 660 3.06 4.11 -33.76
C GLY A 660 3.42 5.22 -34.74
N GLU A 661 3.33 6.47 -34.27
CA GLU A 661 4.14 7.55 -34.81
C GLU A 661 5.62 7.13 -34.67
N PRO A 662 6.41 7.17 -35.77
CA PRO A 662 7.80 6.76 -35.70
C PRO A 662 8.55 7.64 -34.70
N LEU A 663 9.24 6.98 -33.76
CA LEU A 663 9.94 7.63 -32.66
C LEU A 663 11.04 8.55 -33.24
N ASP A 664 10.98 9.84 -32.91
CA ASP A 664 12.01 10.84 -33.18
C ASP A 664 12.37 11.45 -31.81
N SER A 665 13.32 10.80 -31.14
CA SER A 665 13.65 11.02 -29.73
C SER A 665 14.28 12.39 -29.48
N ASP A 666 14.85 13.04 -30.49
CA ASP A 666 15.50 14.36 -30.37
C ASP A 666 14.83 15.48 -31.18
N ASN A 667 13.75 15.16 -31.90
CA ASN A 667 12.90 16.05 -32.68
C ASN A 667 13.64 16.81 -33.80
N ASP A 668 14.57 16.15 -34.48
CA ASP A 668 15.30 16.74 -35.60
C ASP A 668 14.64 16.51 -36.98
N GLY A 669 13.58 15.71 -37.01
CA GLY A 669 12.80 15.37 -38.19
C GLY A 669 13.25 14.10 -38.92
N ILE A 670 14.15 13.30 -38.33
CA ILE A 670 14.54 11.97 -38.78
C ILE A 670 14.11 10.94 -37.72
N GLU A 671 13.49 9.85 -38.14
CA GLU A 671 13.05 8.78 -37.23
C GLU A 671 14.27 8.06 -36.62
N ASP A 672 14.23 7.68 -35.34
CA ASP A 672 15.32 7.02 -34.58
C ASP A 672 15.91 5.80 -35.31
N ALA A 673 15.09 5.08 -36.09
CA ALA A 673 15.52 3.92 -36.87
C ALA A 673 16.33 4.28 -38.12
N LEU A 674 16.23 5.52 -38.58
CA LEU A 674 16.90 6.10 -39.75
C LEU A 674 17.92 7.17 -39.36
N ASP A 675 17.98 7.54 -38.08
CA ASP A 675 18.84 8.55 -37.52
C ASP A 675 20.20 7.97 -37.10
N ASN A 676 21.29 8.52 -37.61
CA ASN A 676 22.65 8.17 -37.19
C ASN A 676 23.09 8.84 -35.88
N CYS A 677 22.24 9.67 -35.26
CA CYS A 677 22.35 10.20 -33.90
C CYS A 677 21.00 10.29 -33.14
N PRO A 678 20.32 9.17 -32.80
CA PRO A 678 18.94 9.14 -32.25
C PRO A 678 18.66 9.88 -30.93
N ALA A 679 19.64 10.56 -30.35
CA ALA A 679 19.49 11.32 -29.11
C ALA A 679 20.12 12.72 -29.20
N ILE A 680 20.67 13.10 -30.35
CA ILE A 680 21.33 14.38 -30.58
C ILE A 680 20.96 14.89 -31.98
N ALA A 681 20.05 15.87 -32.00
CA ALA A 681 19.49 16.42 -33.22
C ALA A 681 20.55 16.81 -34.25
N ASN A 682 20.51 16.16 -35.42
CA ASN A 682 21.50 16.28 -36.47
C ASN A 682 20.96 16.13 -37.91
N ALA A 683 19.74 16.57 -38.20
CA ALA A 683 18.94 16.53 -39.45
C ALA A 683 19.65 16.46 -40.82
N SER A 684 20.90 16.92 -40.92
CA SER A 684 21.78 16.68 -42.07
C SER A 684 22.28 15.24 -42.24
N GLN A 685 22.22 14.40 -41.20
CA GLN A 685 22.72 13.02 -41.20
C GLN A 685 24.15 12.91 -41.76
N ALA A 686 25.00 13.90 -41.41
CA ALA A 686 26.39 13.92 -41.86
C ALA A 686 27.17 12.81 -41.13
N ASP A 687 27.91 12.02 -41.90
CA ASP A 687 28.74 10.90 -41.44
C ASP A 687 29.99 10.88 -42.33
N ALA A 688 31.01 11.60 -41.89
CA ALA A 688 32.17 11.93 -42.73
C ALA A 688 33.09 10.74 -42.99
N ASP A 689 33.14 9.76 -42.10
CA ASP A 689 33.97 8.55 -42.23
C ASP A 689 33.17 7.28 -42.56
N SER A 690 31.84 7.40 -42.65
CA SER A 690 30.91 6.36 -43.10
C SER A 690 30.86 5.14 -42.18
N ASP A 691 31.03 5.35 -40.87
CA ASP A 691 30.97 4.29 -39.86
C ASP A 691 29.55 4.02 -39.34
N GLY A 692 28.58 4.88 -39.69
CA GLY A 692 27.18 4.78 -39.32
C GLY A 692 26.79 5.60 -38.08
N LEU A 693 27.73 6.29 -37.43
CA LEU A 693 27.47 7.31 -36.41
C LEU A 693 27.51 8.70 -37.07
N GLY A 694 26.56 9.57 -36.73
CA GLY A 694 26.58 10.91 -37.27
C GLY A 694 27.65 11.78 -36.63
N ASP A 695 28.22 12.72 -37.40
CA ASP A 695 29.26 13.66 -36.97
C ASP A 695 28.91 14.41 -35.66
N ALA A 696 27.61 14.54 -35.34
CA ALA A 696 27.10 15.22 -34.17
C ALA A 696 27.21 14.40 -32.86
N CYS A 697 27.15 13.07 -32.97
CA CYS A 697 27.26 12.13 -31.86
C CYS A 697 28.51 11.24 -31.93
N ASP A 698 29.28 11.36 -33.02
CA ASP A 698 30.57 10.71 -33.17
C ASP A 698 31.69 11.52 -32.49
N SER A 699 32.49 10.82 -31.67
CA SER A 699 33.65 11.39 -30.99
C SER A 699 34.89 11.48 -31.90
N THR A 700 34.86 10.78 -33.04
CA THR A 700 35.89 10.77 -34.08
C THR A 700 35.34 11.07 -35.49
N PRO A 701 34.64 12.20 -35.70
CA PRO A 701 33.81 12.51 -36.89
C PRO A 701 34.59 12.74 -38.20
N ASN A 702 35.82 12.23 -38.31
CA ASN A 702 36.65 12.25 -39.51
C ASN A 702 37.48 10.95 -39.65
N GLY A 703 37.20 9.90 -38.88
CA GLY A 703 37.94 8.64 -38.94
C GLY A 703 39.38 8.72 -38.41
N ASP A 704 39.74 9.79 -37.70
CA ASP A 704 41.07 9.96 -37.08
C ASP A 704 41.14 9.19 -35.75
N PHE A 705 40.83 7.88 -35.81
CA PHE A 705 41.04 6.99 -34.68
C PHE A 705 42.53 6.56 -34.67
N SER A 706 43.29 7.06 -33.69
CA SER A 706 44.64 6.60 -33.43
C SER A 706 44.58 5.36 -32.54
N CYS A 707 44.93 4.21 -33.10
CA CYS A 707 44.97 2.94 -32.38
C CYS A 707 45.65 3.05 -30.99
N GLN A 708 44.98 2.51 -29.97
CA GLN A 708 45.41 2.54 -28.56
C GLN A 708 45.67 1.12 -28.06
N GLU A 709 46.83 0.90 -27.43
CA GLU A 709 47.15 -0.40 -26.83
C GLU A 709 46.93 -0.37 -25.32
N THR A 710 46.22 -1.37 -24.80
CA THR A 710 46.08 -1.58 -23.37
C THR A 710 46.46 -3.00 -22.98
N THR A 711 47.46 -3.15 -22.12
CA THR A 711 47.80 -4.43 -21.47
C THR A 711 47.23 -4.45 -20.05
N ALA A 712 46.29 -5.36 -19.77
CA ALA A 712 45.73 -5.53 -18.42
C ALA A 712 45.40 -7.00 -18.13
N SER A 713 44.95 -7.29 -16.91
CA SER A 713 44.41 -8.63 -16.59
C SER A 713 43.10 -8.86 -17.35
N ASN A 714 42.81 -10.11 -17.68
CA ASN A 714 41.55 -10.48 -18.35
C ASN A 714 40.32 -10.00 -17.55
N TYR A 715 40.37 -10.02 -16.22
CA TYR A 715 39.36 -9.39 -15.36
C TYR A 715 39.21 -7.88 -15.61
N SER A 716 40.34 -7.15 -15.65
CA SER A 716 40.36 -5.71 -15.85
C SER A 716 39.90 -5.27 -17.25
N HIS A 717 40.06 -6.12 -18.27
CA HIS A 717 39.51 -5.86 -19.60
C HIS A 717 37.99 -5.92 -19.61
N VAL A 718 37.39 -6.92 -18.95
CA VAL A 718 35.93 -7.06 -18.85
C VAL A 718 35.31 -5.91 -18.06
N VAL A 719 35.90 -5.58 -16.90
CA VAL A 719 35.42 -4.46 -16.06
C VAL A 719 35.47 -3.12 -16.81
N ALA A 720 36.42 -2.95 -17.73
CA ALA A 720 36.59 -1.73 -18.50
C ALA A 720 35.91 -1.79 -19.88
N GLY A 721 35.03 -2.76 -20.14
CA GLY A 721 34.27 -2.86 -21.39
C GLY A 721 35.06 -3.30 -22.62
N ARG A 722 36.35 -3.64 -22.51
CA ARG A 722 37.19 -4.05 -23.64
C ARG A 722 37.04 -5.53 -24.02
N ALA A 723 36.36 -6.32 -23.17
CA ALA A 723 36.18 -7.76 -23.34
C ALA A 723 34.87 -8.25 -22.69
N THR A 724 34.35 -9.39 -23.13
CA THR A 724 33.17 -10.05 -22.57
C THR A 724 33.55 -11.40 -21.95
N THR A 725 32.64 -12.02 -21.20
CA THR A 725 32.86 -13.35 -20.59
C THR A 725 31.83 -14.35 -21.07
N SER A 726 32.28 -15.59 -21.32
CA SER A 726 31.39 -16.73 -21.55
C SER A 726 32.05 -18.02 -21.05
N LEU A 727 31.30 -18.78 -20.24
CA LEU A 727 31.73 -20.09 -19.69
C LEU A 727 33.11 -20.08 -19.00
N GLY A 728 33.45 -18.98 -18.32
CA GLY A 728 34.72 -18.82 -17.59
C GLY A 728 35.92 -18.38 -18.45
N TYR A 729 35.71 -18.13 -19.74
CA TYR A 729 36.69 -17.56 -20.67
C TYR A 729 36.32 -16.12 -21.04
N VAL A 730 37.32 -15.36 -21.48
CA VAL A 730 37.21 -13.95 -21.88
C VAL A 730 37.42 -13.83 -23.38
N TYR A 731 36.62 -12.97 -24.03
CA TYR A 731 36.68 -12.70 -25.47
C TYR A 731 36.78 -11.19 -25.70
N SER A 732 37.65 -10.73 -26.59
CA SER A 732 37.74 -9.30 -26.93
C SER A 732 36.43 -8.77 -27.51
N VAL A 733 36.01 -7.57 -27.11
CA VAL A 733 34.88 -6.86 -27.76
C VAL A 733 35.35 -6.39 -29.14
N GLY A 734 34.57 -6.63 -30.19
CA GLY A 734 34.98 -6.38 -31.58
C GLY A 734 35.43 -7.66 -32.28
N SER A 735 36.71 -8.06 -32.12
CA SER A 735 37.26 -9.23 -32.83
C SER A 735 36.80 -10.60 -32.32
N ASN A 736 36.25 -10.66 -31.11
CA ASN A 736 35.76 -11.89 -30.47
C ASN A 736 36.83 -12.99 -30.32
N GLU A 737 38.09 -12.60 -30.20
CA GLU A 737 39.21 -13.51 -30.02
C GLU A 737 39.30 -13.98 -28.57
N ASN A 738 39.62 -15.26 -28.38
CA ASN A 738 39.70 -15.87 -27.05
C ASN A 738 40.97 -15.42 -26.31
N MET A 739 40.79 -14.68 -25.23
CA MET A 739 41.84 -14.13 -24.36
C MET A 739 42.25 -15.11 -23.23
N GLY A 740 41.58 -16.25 -23.09
CA GLY A 740 41.82 -17.24 -22.04
C GLY A 740 40.91 -17.07 -20.81
N LEU A 741 41.35 -17.53 -19.65
CA LEU A 741 40.51 -17.61 -18.44
C LEU A 741 40.17 -16.21 -17.86
N TYR A 742 38.94 -16.05 -17.34
CA TYR A 742 38.51 -14.86 -16.61
C TYR A 742 39.12 -14.83 -15.21
N ASN A 743 40.26 -14.15 -15.08
CA ASN A 743 40.97 -13.99 -13.81
C ASN A 743 41.89 -12.75 -13.82
N THR A 744 42.52 -12.49 -12.69
CA THR A 744 43.42 -11.35 -12.47
C THR A 744 44.91 -11.66 -12.76
N PHE A 745 45.27 -12.91 -13.10
CA PHE A 745 46.65 -13.37 -13.27
C PHE A 745 47.07 -13.50 -14.75
N VAL A 746 46.12 -13.80 -15.64
CA VAL A 746 46.32 -13.84 -17.09
C VAL A 746 46.17 -12.42 -17.61
N THR A 747 47.20 -11.94 -18.31
CA THR A 747 47.24 -10.60 -18.90
C THR A 747 47.31 -10.72 -20.42
N THR A 748 46.53 -9.88 -21.09
CA THR A 748 46.43 -9.83 -22.54
C THR A 748 46.63 -8.38 -22.97
N THR A 749 47.23 -8.16 -24.15
CA THR A 749 47.28 -6.82 -24.75
C THR A 749 46.19 -6.76 -25.80
N LEU A 750 45.33 -5.75 -25.69
CA LEU A 750 44.34 -5.43 -26.71
C LEU A 750 44.77 -4.14 -27.42
N ALA A 751 44.72 -4.17 -28.74
CA ALA A 751 44.77 -2.99 -29.59
C ALA A 751 43.33 -2.60 -29.91
N GLU A 752 42.94 -1.39 -29.54
CA GLU A 752 41.72 -0.78 -30.06
C GLU A 752 42.05 -0.27 -31.45
N THR A 753 41.44 -0.81 -32.50
CA THR A 753 41.77 -0.51 -33.91
C THR A 753 40.75 0.41 -34.58
N SER A 754 39.55 0.50 -34.00
CA SER A 754 38.55 1.55 -34.19
C SER A 754 37.82 1.74 -32.86
N ASP A 755 37.04 2.81 -32.69
CA ASP A 755 36.35 3.08 -31.43
C ASP A 755 35.53 1.86 -30.97
N GLY A 756 35.78 1.40 -29.75
CA GLY A 756 35.10 0.22 -29.17
C GLY A 756 35.42 -1.13 -29.81
N TYR A 757 36.30 -1.22 -30.82
CA TYR A 757 36.69 -2.47 -31.47
C TYR A 757 38.11 -2.88 -31.07
N TYR A 758 38.22 -4.01 -30.35
CA TYR A 758 39.47 -4.51 -29.78
C TYR A 758 39.93 -5.81 -30.42
N GLU A 759 41.23 -5.90 -30.72
CA GLU A 759 41.93 -7.08 -31.24
C GLU A 759 43.05 -7.52 -30.30
N ILE A 760 43.32 -8.84 -30.20
CA ILE A 760 44.46 -9.34 -29.42
C ILE A 760 45.73 -8.99 -30.18
N GLY A 761 46.55 -8.10 -29.60
CA GLY A 761 47.82 -7.71 -30.19
C GLY A 761 48.19 -6.26 -29.94
N THR A 762 48.90 -5.70 -30.91
CA THR A 762 49.47 -4.35 -30.92
C THR A 762 48.99 -3.61 -32.17
N CYS A 763 48.90 -2.29 -32.09
CA CYS A 763 48.60 -1.40 -33.20
C CYS A 763 49.66 -1.55 -34.28
N ASN A 764 49.27 -2.04 -35.48
CA ASN A 764 50.17 -2.21 -36.63
C ASN A 764 49.73 -1.39 -37.83
#